data_AF-A0A174WAS4-F1
#
_entry.id   AF-A0A174WAS4-F1
#
_cell.length_a   1.000
_cell.length_b   1.000
_cell.length_c   1.000
_cell.angle_alpha   90.00
_cell.angle_beta   90.00
_cell.angle_gamma   90.00
#
_symmetry.space_group_name_H-M   'P 1'
#
loop_
_entity.id
_entity.type
_entity.pdbx_description
1 polymer ?
#
loop_
_entity_poly.entity_id
_entity_poly.type
_entity_poly.pdbx_seq_one_letter_code
_entity_poly.pdbx_strand_id
1 'polypeptide(L)'
;MNANSFNIISKQTGIPVEQIFQVCSIIAGLQKQSEEGETVQTSALQNTDIPEKKYMGFLGGDISEVTCEEDFKREDLYQSLYAQGITRQLRRTLKYDLKKKAQEIGKRDLAKYFQERCDEKAAELCNAVKLKSKGQLNGKSDIGMDKRTEYTGLPKKCTGNKPIGYEWIATNEKTYTLEQHGDVSRVVVACTQPVVINRILKPLDGDDEERRVEVIYQEGNSWHTIIVNLEVLLNSNKAVGLSSKGIIITRKNAGAFSEFMASMYDNSISKGELEVLYTVKQLGWVNGSDYFMPFVDDGTIMFDRADVAKSLLEAFVPHGSYETWKATYIKLRKMNNLTLKVFTAAMFASPILGLLNMDGFALNVFGTTTNGKTTTMQMAASIWGDCSTKSDLIVSPKSTPTALELRLGVLKNLPLIVDDTAALKPEEKVEFQSTLMQMANGKCKDRGKKDLSLQEIFNWKTIIFFTSEGRIDKDWTTGGSKGRVVALENEEKPEYFDDLDKYMEIFENNYGYAGRDFIEILQEIGLDKVRRMYNGIHKILRKAAKQRGKMSRHAANVAFLVTADRIAEKYLFHDGVKISLEEAISLMSDEKEVDQPSRFYSNLIDTVYQNAGKFDGLTDKKDIRGEYWGIYIKDDEFDGKTVSTVSFIPKILNQLAKDADMDVKLFITYLRKNHLLIADSGRNQTKEKSDKLNDRIRVVKIILPDNSEESQSAKVSDNSEKPKSDGTLKTDEMLESKEEFVESLTDEELREMGFPEEWM
;
A
#
# COMPACT_ATOMS: atom_id res chain seq x y z
N MET A 1 -33.66 -4.48 -64.99
CA MET A 1 -32.25 -4.31 -65.40
C MET A 1 -31.62 -5.68 -65.57
N ASN A 2 -30.80 -5.91 -66.61
CA ASN A 2 -30.14 -7.21 -66.83
C ASN A 2 -28.97 -7.43 -65.84
N ALA A 3 -28.68 -8.70 -65.53
CA ALA A 3 -27.72 -9.12 -64.49
C ALA A 3 -26.31 -8.51 -64.62
N ASN A 4 -25.88 -8.15 -65.84
CA ASN A 4 -24.58 -7.51 -66.06
C ASN A 4 -24.46 -6.11 -65.43
N SER A 5 -25.55 -5.36 -65.28
CA SER A 5 -25.52 -4.02 -64.70
C SER A 5 -25.24 -4.04 -63.19
N PHE A 6 -25.76 -5.04 -62.48
CA PHE A 6 -25.57 -5.17 -61.02
C PHE A 6 -24.15 -5.61 -60.65
N ASN A 7 -23.52 -6.46 -61.47
CA ASN A 7 -22.12 -6.84 -61.30
C ASN A 7 -21.15 -5.64 -61.44
N ILE A 8 -21.47 -4.69 -62.33
CA ILE A 8 -20.65 -3.49 -62.52
C ILE A 8 -20.73 -2.57 -61.30
N ILE A 9 -21.94 -2.34 -60.77
CA ILE A 9 -22.16 -1.52 -59.58
C ILE A 9 -21.50 -2.17 -58.35
N SER A 10 -21.64 -3.49 -58.19
CA SER A 10 -20.99 -4.25 -57.13
C SER A 10 -19.46 -4.10 -57.14
N LYS A 11 -18.83 -4.14 -58.33
CA LYS A 11 -17.39 -3.89 -58.47
C LYS A 11 -16.95 -2.46 -58.16
N GLN A 12 -17.79 -1.46 -58.40
CA GLN A 12 -17.45 -0.06 -58.16
C GLN A 12 -17.69 0.37 -56.70
N THR A 13 -18.69 -0.21 -56.03
CA THR A 13 -19.06 0.18 -54.67
C THR A 13 -18.60 -0.81 -53.60
N GLY A 14 -18.14 -2.00 -54.00
CA GLY A 14 -17.72 -3.08 -53.09
C GLY A 14 -18.89 -3.82 -52.42
N ILE A 15 -20.13 -3.51 -52.78
CA ILE A 15 -21.34 -4.09 -52.18
C ILE A 15 -21.74 -5.37 -52.93
N PRO A 16 -22.00 -6.51 -52.27
CA PRO A 16 -22.42 -7.74 -52.93
C PRO A 16 -23.70 -7.56 -53.75
N VAL A 17 -23.76 -8.20 -54.93
CA VAL A 17 -24.89 -8.08 -55.88
C VAL A 17 -26.24 -8.42 -55.24
N GLU A 18 -26.26 -9.39 -54.33
CA GLU A 18 -27.45 -9.82 -53.58
C GLU A 18 -28.01 -8.70 -52.68
N GLN A 19 -27.14 -7.88 -52.09
CA GLN A 19 -27.55 -6.73 -51.28
C GLN A 19 -28.03 -5.56 -52.15
N ILE A 20 -27.44 -5.37 -53.33
CA ILE A 20 -27.93 -4.38 -54.30
C ILE A 20 -29.33 -4.76 -54.79
N PHE A 21 -29.60 -6.06 -54.95
CA PHE A 21 -30.92 -6.58 -55.32
C PHE A 21 -31.96 -6.34 -54.21
N GLN A 22 -31.58 -6.55 -52.94
CA GLN A 22 -32.44 -6.24 -51.79
C GLN A 22 -32.76 -4.74 -51.71
N VAL A 23 -31.77 -3.86 -51.86
CA VAL A 23 -32.00 -2.40 -51.84
C VAL A 23 -32.92 -1.97 -52.99
N CYS A 24 -32.74 -2.53 -54.20
CA CYS A 24 -33.64 -2.24 -55.32
C CYS A 24 -35.07 -2.77 -55.09
N SER A 25 -35.23 -3.92 -54.42
CA SER A 25 -36.54 -4.45 -54.05
C SER A 25 -37.24 -3.60 -52.98
N ILE A 26 -36.47 -3.03 -52.05
CA ILE A 26 -36.96 -2.12 -51.02
C ILE A 26 -37.36 -0.78 -51.66
N ILE A 27 -36.56 -0.24 -52.58
CA ILE A 27 -36.89 0.98 -53.32
C ILE A 27 -38.14 0.76 -54.20
N ALA A 28 -38.27 -0.39 -54.85
CA ALA A 28 -39.47 -0.75 -55.60
C ALA A 28 -40.70 -0.92 -54.68
N GLY A 29 -40.52 -1.45 -53.47
CA GLY A 29 -41.55 -1.52 -52.43
C GLY A 29 -41.98 -0.15 -51.92
N LEU A 30 -41.03 0.77 -51.73
CA LEU A 30 -41.26 2.16 -51.31
C LEU A 30 -41.90 3.01 -52.41
N GLN A 31 -41.58 2.77 -53.68
CA GLN A 31 -42.26 3.39 -54.82
C GLN A 31 -43.70 2.88 -54.95
N LYS A 32 -43.94 1.58 -54.73
CA LYS A 32 -45.29 1.01 -54.75
C LYS A 32 -46.15 1.48 -53.56
N GLN A 33 -45.54 1.69 -52.40
CA GLN A 33 -46.17 2.32 -51.22
C GLN A 33 -46.38 3.83 -51.35
N SER A 34 -45.72 4.50 -52.31
CA SER A 34 -45.98 5.89 -52.66
C SER A 34 -47.14 6.05 -53.66
N GLU A 35 -47.52 4.99 -54.39
CA GLU A 35 -48.62 5.01 -55.37
C GLU A 35 -49.96 4.56 -54.76
N GLU A 36 -49.93 3.67 -53.76
CA GLU A 36 -51.11 3.21 -53.01
C GLU A 36 -51.23 4.01 -51.70
N GLY A 37 -51.76 5.23 -51.79
CA GLY A 37 -51.85 6.15 -50.66
C GLY A 37 -52.72 5.63 -49.50
N GLU A 38 -52.09 5.15 -48.43
CA GLU A 38 -52.71 5.00 -47.10
C GLU A 38 -51.76 5.43 -45.98
N THR A 39 -52.34 6.11 -44.98
CA THR A 39 -51.67 6.88 -43.92
C THR A 39 -51.63 6.09 -42.62
N VAL A 40 -50.52 6.14 -41.88
CA VAL A 40 -50.51 5.84 -40.44
C VAL A 40 -49.86 6.98 -39.65
N GLN A 41 -50.56 7.40 -38.60
CA GLN A 41 -50.35 8.58 -37.77
C GLN A 41 -49.13 8.46 -36.83
N THR A 42 -48.43 9.57 -36.66
CA THR A 42 -48.02 10.05 -35.33
C THR A 42 -48.15 11.57 -35.27
N SER A 43 -48.98 12.02 -34.34
CA SER A 43 -49.32 13.41 -34.04
C SER A 43 -48.16 14.19 -33.40
N ALA A 44 -47.86 15.39 -33.90
CA ALA A 44 -47.90 16.62 -33.09
C ALA A 44 -47.54 17.88 -33.91
N LEU A 45 -48.38 18.89 -33.70
CA LEU A 45 -48.13 20.33 -33.73
C LEU A 45 -48.11 21.10 -35.07
N GLN A 46 -49.03 22.05 -35.08
CA GLN A 46 -49.35 23.05 -36.08
C GLN A 46 -48.15 23.96 -36.41
N ASN A 47 -47.80 24.07 -37.68
CA ASN A 47 -47.06 25.23 -38.18
C ASN A 47 -48.06 26.15 -38.89
N THR A 48 -48.28 27.32 -38.29
CA THR A 48 -48.86 28.48 -38.95
C THR A 48 -47.84 29.04 -39.93
N ASP A 49 -48.21 29.15 -41.21
CA ASP A 49 -47.42 29.83 -42.25
C ASP A 49 -47.17 31.30 -41.87
N ILE A 50 -45.99 31.58 -41.32
CA ILE A 50 -45.44 32.93 -41.16
C ILE A 50 -44.06 32.94 -41.85
N PRO A 51 -43.81 33.81 -42.85
CA PRO A 51 -42.53 33.84 -43.55
C PRO A 51 -41.39 34.18 -42.57
N GLU A 52 -40.28 33.42 -42.61
CA GLU A 52 -39.07 33.65 -41.81
C GLU A 52 -38.53 35.09 -41.96
N LYS A 53 -38.17 35.72 -40.84
CA LYS A 53 -37.53 37.05 -40.78
C LYS A 53 -36.10 36.85 -40.29
N LYS A 54 -35.13 37.23 -41.12
CA LYS A 54 -33.70 37.09 -40.80
C LYS A 54 -33.18 38.38 -40.18
N TYR A 55 -32.73 38.30 -38.93
CA TYR A 55 -32.21 39.45 -38.17
C TYR A 55 -30.70 39.63 -38.39
N MET A 56 -30.30 39.90 -39.63
CA MET A 56 -28.89 39.93 -40.05
C MET A 56 -28.12 41.10 -39.41
N GLY A 57 -28.80 42.17 -38.98
CA GLY A 57 -28.21 43.30 -38.28
C GLY A 57 -27.48 42.91 -36.98
N PHE A 58 -27.85 41.77 -36.37
CA PHE A 58 -27.25 41.31 -35.11
C PHE A 58 -25.76 41.00 -35.24
N LEU A 59 -25.28 40.62 -36.43
CA LEU A 59 -23.85 40.37 -36.67
C LEU A 59 -23.00 41.65 -36.48
N GLY A 60 -23.60 42.82 -36.72
CA GLY A 60 -22.98 44.14 -36.51
C GLY A 60 -23.38 44.82 -35.20
N GLY A 61 -24.16 44.16 -34.33
CA GLY A 61 -24.68 44.76 -33.10
C GLY A 61 -25.93 45.62 -33.25
N ASP A 62 -26.55 45.67 -34.44
CA ASP A 62 -27.74 46.49 -34.70
C ASP A 62 -29.03 45.69 -34.44
N ILE A 63 -29.96 46.28 -33.69
CA ILE A 63 -31.26 45.70 -33.32
C ILE A 63 -32.45 46.43 -33.95
N SER A 64 -32.19 47.34 -34.89
CA SER A 64 -33.19 48.16 -35.58
C SER A 64 -34.31 47.33 -36.23
N GLU A 65 -33.98 46.13 -36.71
CA GLU A 65 -34.89 45.18 -37.37
C GLU A 65 -35.98 44.59 -36.46
N VAL A 66 -35.81 44.67 -35.14
CA VAL A 66 -36.82 44.28 -34.14
C VAL A 66 -37.69 45.49 -33.83
N THR A 67 -38.94 45.49 -34.26
CA THR A 67 -39.76 46.72 -34.29
C THR A 67 -41.09 46.59 -33.56
N CYS A 68 -41.61 45.38 -33.37
CA CYS A 68 -42.90 45.14 -32.74
C CYS A 68 -42.85 44.00 -31.71
N GLU A 69 -43.90 43.86 -30.91
CA GLU A 69 -44.01 42.79 -29.91
C GLU A 69 -43.88 41.40 -30.54
N GLU A 70 -44.45 41.22 -31.73
CA GLU A 70 -44.52 39.90 -32.34
C GLU A 70 -43.15 39.42 -32.82
N ASP A 71 -42.19 40.32 -33.06
CA ASP A 71 -40.79 39.93 -33.32
C ASP A 71 -40.19 39.14 -32.15
N PHE A 72 -40.52 39.49 -30.89
CA PHE A 72 -40.03 38.79 -29.70
C PHE A 72 -40.69 37.44 -29.48
N LYS A 73 -41.82 37.17 -30.14
CA LYS A 73 -42.50 35.86 -30.07
C LYS A 73 -42.02 34.90 -31.17
N ARG A 74 -41.22 35.37 -32.12
CA ARG A 74 -40.72 34.55 -33.22
C ARG A 74 -39.43 33.83 -32.84
N GLU A 75 -39.34 32.58 -33.30
CA GLU A 75 -38.20 31.71 -33.00
C GLU A 75 -36.92 32.13 -33.74
N ASP A 76 -37.07 32.70 -34.94
CA ASP A 76 -35.99 33.18 -35.81
C ASP A 76 -35.15 34.30 -35.17
N LEU A 77 -35.74 35.12 -34.30
CA LEU A 77 -35.04 36.13 -33.51
C LEU A 77 -34.02 35.49 -32.57
N TYR A 78 -34.41 34.44 -31.84
CA TYR A 78 -33.53 33.75 -30.91
C TYR A 78 -32.48 32.92 -31.66
N GLN A 79 -32.87 32.28 -32.78
CA GLN A 79 -31.89 31.60 -33.63
C GLN A 79 -30.82 32.55 -34.16
N SER A 80 -31.21 33.75 -34.59
CA SER A 80 -30.27 34.78 -35.06
C SER A 80 -29.37 35.29 -33.94
N LEU A 81 -29.89 35.50 -32.72
CA LEU A 81 -29.13 35.94 -31.55
C LEU A 81 -28.05 34.94 -31.09
N TYR A 82 -28.29 33.65 -31.35
CA TYR A 82 -27.37 32.56 -31.02
C TYR A 82 -26.64 31.98 -32.24
N ALA A 83 -26.73 32.62 -33.40
CA ALA A 83 -26.07 32.17 -34.62
C ALA A 83 -24.53 32.15 -34.48
N GLN A 84 -23.90 31.26 -35.27
CA GLN A 84 -22.44 31.22 -35.41
C GLN A 84 -21.96 32.54 -36.03
N GLY A 85 -21.01 33.20 -35.37
CA GLY A 85 -20.51 34.54 -35.76
C GLY A 85 -20.79 35.64 -34.73
N ILE A 86 -21.78 35.47 -33.85
CA ILE A 86 -22.02 36.40 -32.74
C ILE A 86 -21.16 36.00 -31.55
N THR A 87 -20.17 36.82 -31.20
CA THR A 87 -19.28 36.57 -30.05
C THR A 87 -20.01 36.63 -28.71
N ARG A 88 -19.44 36.04 -27.66
CA ARG A 88 -20.03 36.04 -26.32
C ARG A 88 -20.25 37.46 -25.78
N GLN A 89 -19.34 38.38 -26.09
CA GLN A 89 -19.42 39.78 -25.68
C GLN A 89 -20.49 40.53 -26.46
N LEU A 90 -20.53 40.39 -27.80
CA LEU A 90 -21.56 41.01 -28.64
C LEU A 90 -22.97 40.50 -28.28
N ARG A 91 -23.12 39.20 -28.02
CA ARG A 91 -24.40 38.61 -27.59
C ARG A 91 -24.90 39.16 -26.26
N ARG A 92 -23.99 39.45 -25.32
CA ARG A 92 -24.37 40.08 -24.04
C ARG A 92 -24.91 41.50 -24.26
N THR A 93 -24.28 42.27 -25.13
CA THR A 93 -24.73 43.61 -25.51
C THR A 93 -26.09 43.56 -26.21
N LEU A 94 -26.23 42.72 -27.25
CA LEU A 94 -27.51 42.53 -27.97
C LEU A 94 -28.64 42.08 -27.05
N LYS A 95 -28.40 41.15 -26.12
CA LYS A 95 -29.41 40.73 -25.13
C LYS A 95 -29.85 41.87 -24.23
N TYR A 96 -28.91 42.73 -23.82
CA TYR A 96 -29.22 43.89 -22.99
C TYR A 96 -30.09 44.89 -23.76
N ASP A 97 -29.69 45.22 -25.00
CA ASP A 97 -30.39 46.20 -25.83
C ASP A 97 -31.78 45.69 -26.28
N LEU A 98 -31.89 44.42 -26.67
CA LEU A 98 -33.17 43.79 -27.01
C LEU A 98 -34.10 43.69 -25.79
N LYS A 99 -33.56 43.40 -24.61
CA LYS A 99 -34.36 43.41 -23.37
C LYS A 99 -34.91 44.80 -23.07
N LYS A 100 -34.10 45.84 -23.24
CA LYS A 100 -34.54 47.23 -23.07
C LYS A 100 -35.63 47.59 -24.10
N LYS A 101 -35.43 47.19 -25.36
CA LYS A 101 -36.42 47.39 -26.44
C LYS A 101 -37.73 46.63 -26.20
N ALA A 102 -37.67 45.43 -25.62
CA ALA A 102 -38.84 44.68 -25.17
C ALA A 102 -39.59 45.41 -24.04
N GLN A 103 -38.86 46.04 -23.10
CA GLN A 103 -39.46 46.86 -22.04
C GLN A 103 -40.14 48.11 -22.59
N GLU A 104 -39.61 48.71 -23.66
CA GLU A 104 -40.20 49.87 -24.30
C GLU A 104 -41.48 49.53 -25.08
N ILE A 105 -41.52 48.38 -25.77
CA ILE A 105 -42.65 47.96 -26.61
C ILE A 105 -43.78 47.31 -25.80
N GLY A 106 -43.46 46.28 -25.00
CA GLY A 106 -44.44 45.45 -24.29
C GLY A 106 -44.34 45.53 -22.78
N LYS A 107 -43.65 46.54 -22.25
CA LYS A 107 -43.44 46.76 -20.81
C LYS A 107 -42.76 45.56 -20.13
N ARG A 108 -43.03 45.37 -18.83
CA ARG A 108 -42.27 44.45 -17.98
C ARG A 108 -42.48 42.98 -18.35
N ASP A 109 -43.65 42.63 -18.85
CA ASP A 109 -44.04 41.24 -19.13
C ASP A 109 -43.34 40.71 -20.39
N LEU A 110 -43.28 41.51 -21.47
CA LEU A 110 -42.57 41.11 -22.68
C LEU A 110 -41.05 40.97 -22.46
N ALA A 111 -40.46 41.84 -21.64
CA ALA A 111 -39.04 41.75 -21.30
C ALA A 111 -38.71 40.53 -20.43
N LYS A 112 -39.65 40.11 -19.57
CA LYS A 112 -39.53 38.89 -18.78
C LYS A 112 -39.63 37.66 -19.69
N TYR A 113 -40.63 37.64 -20.57
CA TYR A 113 -40.81 36.62 -21.60
C TYR A 113 -39.57 36.46 -22.49
N PHE A 114 -39.00 37.57 -22.98
CA PHE A 114 -37.78 37.53 -23.79
C PHE A 114 -36.60 36.90 -23.05
N GLN A 115 -36.47 37.18 -21.76
CA GLN A 115 -35.38 36.65 -20.96
C GLN A 115 -35.55 35.16 -20.66
N GLU A 116 -36.76 34.73 -20.28
CA GLU A 116 -37.11 33.32 -20.09
C GLU A 116 -36.84 32.53 -21.38
N ARG A 117 -37.31 33.03 -22.54
CA ARG A 117 -37.08 32.38 -23.84
C ARG A 117 -35.61 32.37 -24.25
N CYS A 118 -34.82 33.38 -23.89
CA CYS A 118 -33.37 33.36 -24.08
C CYS A 118 -32.68 32.25 -23.29
N ASP A 119 -33.12 32.02 -22.05
CA ASP A 119 -32.55 31.01 -21.16
C ASP A 119 -32.97 29.59 -21.59
N GLU A 120 -34.23 29.42 -22.00
CA GLU A 120 -34.73 28.19 -22.65
C GLU A 120 -33.93 27.87 -23.90
N LYS A 121 -33.70 28.84 -24.79
CA LYS A 121 -32.94 28.62 -26.03
C LYS A 121 -31.48 28.25 -25.76
N ALA A 122 -30.87 28.84 -24.72
CA ALA A 122 -29.52 28.46 -24.30
C ALA A 122 -29.47 27.02 -23.76
N ALA A 123 -30.49 26.60 -23.00
CA ALA A 123 -30.61 25.23 -22.51
C ALA A 123 -30.89 24.23 -23.64
N GLU A 124 -31.77 24.57 -24.60
CA GLU A 124 -32.03 23.78 -25.81
C GLU A 124 -30.73 23.55 -26.60
N LEU A 125 -29.93 24.59 -26.83
CA LEU A 125 -28.64 24.47 -27.53
C LEU A 125 -27.62 23.65 -26.74
N CYS A 126 -27.56 23.79 -25.41
CA CYS A 126 -26.69 22.97 -24.57
C CYS A 126 -27.08 21.47 -24.62
N ASN A 127 -28.38 21.19 -24.60
CA ASN A 127 -28.91 19.84 -24.73
C ASN A 127 -28.73 19.29 -26.15
N ALA A 128 -28.87 20.11 -27.19
CA ALA A 128 -28.60 19.73 -28.58
C ALA A 128 -27.11 19.41 -28.81
N VAL A 129 -26.19 20.11 -28.14
CA VAL A 129 -24.75 19.77 -28.14
C VAL A 129 -24.49 18.44 -27.43
N LYS A 130 -25.15 18.18 -26.29
CA LYS A 130 -25.09 16.89 -25.56
C LYS A 130 -25.72 15.72 -26.34
N LEU A 131 -26.71 15.98 -27.18
CA LEU A 131 -27.36 14.99 -28.04
C LEU A 131 -26.56 14.77 -29.33
N LYS A 132 -25.94 15.81 -29.91
CA LYS A 132 -25.00 15.69 -31.03
C LYS A 132 -23.73 14.94 -30.65
N SER A 133 -23.23 15.08 -29.42
CA SER A 133 -22.09 14.29 -28.92
C SER A 133 -22.41 12.80 -28.69
N LYS A 134 -23.69 12.41 -28.59
CA LYS A 134 -24.13 11.00 -28.58
C LYS A 134 -24.50 10.44 -29.96
N GLY A 135 -24.89 11.30 -30.91
CA GLY A 135 -25.33 10.90 -32.26
C GLY A 135 -24.27 10.96 -33.36
N GLN A 136 -23.14 11.66 -33.16
CA GLN A 136 -22.05 11.79 -34.14
C GLN A 136 -20.99 10.68 -34.04
N LEU A 137 -21.43 9.42 -33.98
CA LEU A 137 -20.55 8.26 -34.27
C LEU A 137 -20.79 7.68 -35.67
N ASN A 138 -21.74 8.20 -36.47
CA ASN A 138 -21.96 7.75 -37.84
C ASN A 138 -22.37 8.91 -38.77
N GLY A 139 -21.48 9.26 -39.72
CA GLY A 139 -21.82 10.07 -40.89
C GLY A 139 -21.11 11.42 -40.99
N LYS A 140 -20.13 11.50 -41.90
CA LYS A 140 -19.24 12.63 -42.19
C LYS A 140 -19.94 13.96 -42.53
N SER A 141 -19.39 15.05 -41.99
CA SER A 141 -19.08 16.26 -42.77
C SER A 141 -17.96 17.04 -42.07
N ASP A 142 -16.78 17.03 -42.68
CA ASP A 142 -15.67 17.95 -42.42
C ASP A 142 -16.14 19.41 -42.52
N ILE A 143 -16.01 20.17 -41.43
CA ILE A 143 -15.53 21.57 -41.36
C ILE A 143 -15.32 21.85 -39.87
N GLY A 144 -14.06 21.78 -39.49
CA GLY A 144 -13.56 21.87 -38.12
C GLY A 144 -12.28 21.07 -38.09
N MET A 145 -11.26 21.52 -38.84
CA MET A 145 -9.98 20.82 -38.88
C MET A 145 -9.49 20.60 -37.44
N ASP A 146 -9.23 19.33 -37.11
CA ASP A 146 -8.64 18.92 -35.86
C ASP A 146 -7.21 19.47 -35.81
N LYS A 147 -7.05 20.74 -35.42
CA LYS A 147 -5.74 21.41 -35.39
C LYS A 147 -4.93 20.85 -34.23
N ARG A 148 -3.68 20.49 -34.53
CA ARG A 148 -2.77 19.82 -33.60
C ARG A 148 -1.43 20.51 -33.60
N THR A 149 -0.60 20.21 -32.61
CA THR A 149 0.82 20.52 -32.70
C THR A 149 1.45 19.81 -33.88
N GLU A 150 2.43 20.43 -34.52
CA GLU A 150 3.15 19.91 -35.69
C GLU A 150 4.62 19.73 -35.32
N TYR A 151 4.88 19.06 -34.19
CA TYR A 151 6.23 18.75 -33.75
C TYR A 151 6.73 17.47 -34.42
N THR A 152 7.95 17.55 -34.92
CA THR A 152 8.71 16.44 -35.52
C THR A 152 9.78 15.96 -34.56
N GLY A 153 10.17 14.68 -34.69
CA GLY A 153 11.19 14.06 -33.86
C GLY A 153 10.77 13.79 -32.42
N LEU A 154 9.46 13.70 -32.14
CA LEU A 154 8.94 13.40 -30.80
C LEU A 154 9.54 12.11 -30.23
N PRO A 155 9.87 12.07 -28.92
CA PRO A 155 10.46 10.90 -28.29
C PRO A 155 9.44 9.76 -28.17
N LYS A 156 9.90 8.50 -28.10
CA LYS A 156 9.02 7.31 -28.01
C LYS A 156 7.99 7.36 -26.87
N LYS A 157 8.34 7.99 -25.75
CA LYS A 157 7.46 8.17 -24.58
C LYS A 157 6.35 9.21 -24.77
N CYS A 158 6.40 9.99 -25.86
CA CYS A 158 5.38 10.98 -26.15
C CYS A 158 4.19 10.30 -26.84
N THR A 159 2.99 10.58 -26.36
CA THR A 159 1.71 10.09 -26.88
C THR A 159 1.28 10.85 -28.14
N GLY A 160 2.25 11.35 -28.91
CA GLY A 160 2.07 12.10 -30.14
C GLY A 160 1.72 13.58 -29.97
N ASN A 161 1.53 14.23 -31.11
CA ASN A 161 1.10 15.63 -31.21
C ASN A 161 -0.29 15.82 -30.59
N LYS A 162 -0.52 16.97 -29.96
CA LYS A 162 -1.73 17.23 -29.15
C LYS A 162 -2.70 18.18 -29.84
N PRO A 163 -4.02 17.99 -29.67
CA PRO A 163 -5.03 18.95 -30.07
C PRO A 163 -4.78 20.34 -29.48
N ILE A 164 -4.92 21.37 -30.31
CA ILE A 164 -4.79 22.77 -29.92
C ILE A 164 -5.92 23.60 -30.54
N GLY A 165 -6.20 24.76 -29.97
CA GLY A 165 -7.16 25.70 -30.54
C GLY A 165 -6.79 26.14 -31.96
N TYR A 166 -7.78 26.45 -32.78
CA TYR A 166 -7.60 26.81 -34.19
C TYR A 166 -6.74 28.06 -34.40
N GLU A 167 -6.67 28.92 -33.38
CA GLU A 167 -5.85 30.13 -33.30
C GLU A 167 -4.35 29.84 -33.18
N TRP A 168 -3.96 28.69 -32.62
CA TRP A 168 -2.57 28.37 -32.31
C TRP A 168 -1.88 27.66 -33.47
N ILE A 169 -0.68 28.09 -33.82
CA ILE A 169 0.22 27.38 -34.74
C ILE A 169 1.43 26.94 -33.94
N ALA A 170 1.70 25.64 -33.88
CA ALA A 170 2.75 25.06 -33.05
C ALA A 170 3.65 24.16 -33.91
N THR A 171 4.89 24.61 -34.14
CA THR A 171 5.89 23.94 -35.01
C THR A 171 7.20 23.77 -34.24
N ASN A 172 8.17 23.02 -34.79
CA ASN A 172 9.51 22.89 -34.16
C ASN A 172 10.23 24.22 -33.91
N GLU A 173 9.97 25.26 -34.71
CA GLU A 173 10.65 26.55 -34.58
C GLU A 173 10.01 27.45 -33.52
N LYS A 174 8.67 27.50 -33.49
CA LYS A 174 7.91 28.35 -32.58
C LYS A 174 6.44 27.96 -32.51
N THR A 175 5.85 28.32 -31.38
CA THR A 175 4.42 28.32 -31.13
C THR A 175 3.92 29.76 -31.03
N TYR A 176 2.91 30.12 -31.80
CA TYR A 176 2.37 31.48 -31.86
C TYR A 176 0.90 31.53 -32.26
N THR A 177 0.27 32.66 -32.01
CA THR A 177 -1.05 33.04 -32.52
C THR A 177 -0.97 34.35 -33.30
N LEU A 178 -1.97 34.63 -34.12
CA LEU A 178 -2.10 35.86 -34.89
C LEU A 178 -3.23 36.71 -34.32
N GLU A 179 -2.87 37.84 -33.72
CA GLU A 179 -3.86 38.81 -33.23
C GLU A 179 -4.12 39.88 -34.30
N GLN A 180 -5.39 40.10 -34.64
CA GLN A 180 -5.78 41.21 -35.51
C GLN A 180 -5.98 42.48 -34.68
N HIS A 181 -5.33 43.57 -35.07
CA HIS A 181 -5.54 44.90 -34.53
C HIS A 181 -5.83 45.84 -35.71
N GLY A 182 -7.12 46.01 -36.05
CA GLY A 182 -7.52 46.68 -37.29
C GLY A 182 -7.02 45.89 -38.51
N ASP A 183 -6.38 46.57 -39.46
CA ASP A 183 -5.82 45.95 -40.68
C ASP A 183 -4.44 45.30 -40.47
N VAL A 184 -3.86 45.38 -39.26
CA VAL A 184 -2.53 44.86 -38.96
C VAL A 184 -2.64 43.56 -38.17
N SER A 185 -2.03 42.49 -38.70
CA SER A 185 -1.87 41.22 -37.99
C SER A 185 -0.56 41.21 -37.21
N ARG A 186 -0.63 41.00 -35.89
CA ARG A 186 0.53 40.90 -35.01
C ARG A 186 0.77 39.44 -34.61
N VAL A 187 2.02 39.00 -34.72
CA VAL A 187 2.45 37.69 -34.24
C VAL A 187 2.69 37.75 -32.73
N VAL A 188 1.94 36.96 -31.96
CA VAL A 188 2.13 36.78 -30.53
C VAL A 188 2.72 35.40 -30.28
N VAL A 189 3.99 35.36 -29.89
CA VAL A 189 4.74 34.12 -29.67
C VAL A 189 4.50 33.63 -28.25
N ALA A 190 4.09 32.36 -28.12
CA ALA A 190 3.95 31.67 -26.84
C ALA A 190 5.31 31.09 -26.38
N CYS A 191 5.97 30.31 -27.23
CA CYS A 191 7.31 29.76 -26.98
C CYS A 191 8.06 29.53 -28.29
N THR A 192 9.39 29.44 -28.22
CA THR A 192 10.28 29.20 -29.38
C THR A 192 10.87 27.80 -29.36
N GLN A 193 10.19 26.87 -28.70
CA GLN A 193 10.59 25.47 -28.60
C GLN A 193 9.33 24.60 -28.49
N PRO A 194 9.39 23.33 -28.94
CA PRO A 194 8.35 22.36 -28.69
C PRO A 194 8.09 22.14 -27.20
N VAL A 195 6.82 22.21 -26.81
CA VAL A 195 6.33 21.92 -25.46
C VAL A 195 4.99 21.21 -25.60
N VAL A 196 4.84 20.04 -24.97
CA VAL A 196 3.66 19.17 -25.06
C VAL A 196 3.24 18.74 -23.67
N ILE A 197 1.98 18.91 -23.32
CA ILE A 197 1.36 18.21 -22.19
C ILE A 197 1.12 16.77 -22.64
N ASN A 198 1.87 15.83 -22.08
CA ASN A 198 1.89 14.45 -22.56
C ASN A 198 0.86 13.58 -21.84
N ARG A 199 0.86 13.63 -20.50
CA ARG A 199 0.03 12.78 -19.63
C ARG A 199 -0.43 13.55 -18.39
N ILE A 200 -1.55 13.12 -17.82
CA ILE A 200 -2.03 13.59 -16.52
C ILE A 200 -1.57 12.59 -15.46
N LEU A 201 -1.02 13.06 -14.34
CA LEU A 201 -0.62 12.19 -13.26
C LEU A 201 -1.79 11.97 -12.31
N LYS A 202 -1.99 10.72 -11.86
CA LYS A 202 -2.98 10.39 -10.84
C LYS A 202 -2.39 9.46 -9.78
N PRO A 203 -2.45 9.80 -8.49
CA PRO A 203 -2.01 8.88 -7.44
C PRO A 203 -2.91 7.64 -7.37
N LEU A 204 -2.29 6.47 -7.23
CA LEU A 204 -2.96 5.23 -6.82
C LEU A 204 -2.87 5.02 -5.31
N ASP A 205 -1.91 5.66 -4.64
CA ASP A 205 -1.79 5.71 -3.19
C ASP A 205 -1.91 7.14 -2.66
N GLY A 206 -2.89 7.36 -1.76
CA GLY A 206 -3.15 8.67 -1.15
C GLY A 206 -4.12 9.57 -1.93
N ASP A 207 -4.26 10.80 -1.46
CA ASP A 207 -5.20 11.79 -2.00
C ASP A 207 -4.57 12.70 -3.06
N ASP A 208 -5.37 13.04 -4.08
CA ASP A 208 -5.00 13.99 -5.14
C ASP A 208 -5.21 15.44 -4.67
N GLU A 209 -4.26 15.98 -3.92
CA GLU A 209 -4.29 17.39 -3.49
C GLU A 209 -3.94 18.36 -4.64
N GLU A 210 -3.13 17.93 -5.60
CA GLU A 210 -2.59 18.79 -6.66
C GLU A 210 -2.61 18.10 -8.04
N ARG A 211 -3.31 18.72 -8.99
CA ARG A 211 -3.31 18.26 -10.38
C ARG A 211 -1.93 18.44 -11.01
N ARG A 212 -1.25 17.33 -11.29
CA ARG A 212 0.06 17.29 -11.92
C ARG A 212 -0.01 16.76 -13.34
N VAL A 213 0.86 17.26 -14.20
CA VAL A 213 0.98 16.83 -15.59
C VAL A 213 2.44 16.58 -15.96
N GLU A 214 2.63 15.60 -16.83
CA GLU A 214 3.91 15.31 -17.47
C GLU A 214 4.03 16.20 -18.72
N VAL A 215 5.08 17.01 -18.76
CA VAL A 215 5.38 17.89 -19.88
C VAL A 215 6.64 17.39 -20.58
N ILE A 216 6.56 17.23 -21.89
CA ILE A 216 7.69 16.91 -22.76
C ILE A 216 8.05 18.18 -23.53
N TYR A 217 9.32 18.55 -23.52
CA TYR A 217 9.82 19.71 -24.25
C TYR A 217 11.19 19.45 -24.86
N GLN A 218 11.56 20.26 -25.84
CA GLN A 218 12.85 20.17 -26.49
C GLN A 218 13.78 21.30 -26.01
N GLU A 219 15.00 20.95 -25.63
CA GLU A 219 16.09 21.89 -25.33
C GLU A 219 17.28 21.56 -26.25
N GLY A 220 17.57 22.47 -27.18
CA GLY A 220 18.49 22.18 -28.28
C GLY A 220 18.02 20.97 -29.11
N ASN A 221 18.84 19.93 -29.20
CA ASN A 221 18.52 18.70 -29.92
C ASN A 221 18.00 17.56 -29.03
N SER A 222 17.82 17.82 -27.73
CA SER A 222 17.45 16.81 -26.74
C SER A 222 16.02 17.02 -26.26
N TRP A 223 15.29 15.92 -26.09
CA TRP A 223 13.95 15.93 -25.48
C TRP A 223 14.03 15.63 -24.01
N HIS A 224 13.38 16.46 -23.22
CA HIS A 224 13.34 16.40 -21.77
C HIS A 224 11.90 16.20 -21.29
N THR A 225 11.78 15.66 -20.07
CA THR A 225 10.49 15.48 -19.40
C THR A 225 10.56 16.13 -18.02
N ILE A 226 9.52 16.88 -17.68
CA ILE A 226 9.33 17.42 -16.35
C ILE A 226 7.91 17.12 -15.88
N ILE A 227 7.76 16.96 -14.57
CA ILE A 227 6.48 16.89 -13.90
C ILE A 227 6.27 18.23 -13.19
N VAL A 228 5.11 18.83 -13.41
CA VAL A 228 4.75 20.13 -12.82
C VAL A 228 3.29 20.14 -12.41
N ASN A 229 2.97 20.95 -11.41
CA ASN A 229 1.58 21.29 -11.09
C ASN A 229 0.97 22.02 -12.29
N LEU A 230 -0.23 21.64 -12.68
CA LEU A 230 -0.94 22.23 -13.82
C LEU A 230 -1.06 23.75 -13.69
N GLU A 231 -1.22 24.26 -12.47
CA GLU A 231 -1.26 25.69 -12.18
C GLU A 231 -0.01 26.44 -12.67
N VAL A 232 1.17 25.81 -12.65
CA VAL A 232 2.42 26.43 -13.14
C VAL A 232 2.34 26.72 -14.64
N LEU A 233 1.63 25.87 -15.39
CA LEU A 233 1.43 26.04 -16.83
C LEU A 233 0.34 27.07 -17.15
N LEU A 234 -0.72 27.13 -16.33
CA LEU A 234 -1.89 27.98 -16.58
C LEU A 234 -1.76 29.39 -16.00
N ASN A 235 -0.75 29.64 -15.14
CA ASN A 235 -0.51 30.94 -14.52
C ASN A 235 0.75 31.60 -15.08
N SER A 236 0.58 32.72 -15.78
CA SER A 236 1.67 33.44 -16.45
C SER A 236 2.80 33.88 -15.51
N ASN A 237 2.49 34.21 -14.26
CA ASN A 237 3.53 34.60 -13.30
C ASN A 237 4.38 33.40 -12.86
N LYS A 238 3.76 32.21 -12.74
CA LYS A 238 4.47 30.98 -12.37
C LYS A 238 5.20 30.36 -13.56
N ALA A 239 4.65 30.47 -14.77
CA ALA A 239 5.21 29.92 -16.00
C ALA A 239 6.62 30.45 -16.31
N VAL A 240 6.93 31.71 -15.96
CA VAL A 240 8.28 32.29 -16.12
C VAL A 240 9.35 31.46 -15.38
N GLY A 241 8.98 30.85 -14.25
CA GLY A 241 9.87 29.99 -13.47
C GLY A 241 10.29 28.70 -14.18
N LEU A 242 9.57 28.27 -15.21
CA LEU A 242 9.93 27.09 -16.02
C LEU A 242 11.24 27.28 -16.79
N SER A 243 11.72 28.52 -16.95
CA SER A 243 13.04 28.82 -17.52
C SER A 243 14.17 28.18 -16.72
N SER A 244 14.01 28.03 -15.39
CA SER A 244 14.97 27.30 -14.54
C SER A 244 15.04 25.80 -14.85
N LYS A 245 14.01 25.27 -15.52
CA LYS A 245 13.90 23.88 -15.97
C LYS A 245 14.10 23.72 -17.48
N GLY A 246 14.61 24.74 -18.19
CA GLY A 246 14.89 24.65 -19.63
C GLY A 246 13.73 24.99 -20.57
N ILE A 247 12.57 25.43 -20.07
CA ILE A 247 11.49 25.99 -20.92
C ILE A 247 11.57 27.51 -20.92
N ILE A 248 12.05 28.09 -22.02
CA ILE A 248 12.40 29.53 -22.07
C ILE A 248 11.13 30.39 -22.18
N ILE A 249 10.71 30.95 -21.05
CA ILE A 249 9.53 31.84 -20.93
C ILE A 249 9.93 33.16 -20.28
N THR A 250 9.65 34.26 -20.97
CA THR A 250 9.86 35.62 -20.48
C THR A 250 8.53 36.24 -20.03
N ARG A 251 8.59 37.37 -19.31
CA ARG A 251 7.37 38.13 -18.96
C ARG A 251 6.55 38.58 -20.18
N LYS A 252 7.19 38.72 -21.35
CA LYS A 252 6.54 39.18 -22.59
C LYS A 252 5.63 38.12 -23.21
N ASN A 253 6.02 36.84 -23.16
CA ASN A 253 5.29 35.73 -23.77
C ASN A 253 4.53 34.85 -22.76
N ALA A 254 4.71 35.05 -21.46
CA ALA A 254 4.09 34.19 -20.45
C ALA A 254 2.55 34.11 -20.52
N GLY A 255 1.88 35.22 -20.88
CA GLY A 255 0.43 35.23 -21.13
C GLY A 255 0.02 34.26 -22.24
N ALA A 256 0.58 34.48 -23.42
CA ALA A 256 0.36 33.64 -24.60
C ALA A 256 0.77 32.18 -24.36
N PHE A 257 1.85 31.92 -23.64
CA PHE A 257 2.23 30.56 -23.25
C PHE A 257 1.16 29.89 -22.39
N SER A 258 0.65 30.60 -21.38
CA SER A 258 -0.36 30.02 -20.47
C SER A 258 -1.67 29.73 -21.20
N GLU A 259 -2.07 30.61 -22.11
CA GLU A 259 -3.25 30.42 -22.97
C GLU A 259 -3.06 29.25 -23.95
N PHE A 260 -1.86 29.11 -24.53
CA PHE A 260 -1.52 27.95 -25.38
C PHE A 260 -1.60 26.63 -24.59
N MET A 261 -1.01 26.58 -23.39
CA MET A 261 -1.05 25.39 -22.55
C MET A 261 -2.47 25.06 -22.09
N ALA A 262 -3.29 26.06 -21.76
CA ALA A 262 -4.71 25.90 -21.45
C ALA A 262 -5.48 25.32 -22.65
N SER A 263 -5.28 25.90 -23.84
CA SER A 263 -5.88 25.45 -25.09
C SER A 263 -5.50 24.00 -25.39
N MET A 264 -4.22 23.64 -25.27
CA MET A 264 -3.76 22.26 -25.44
C MET A 264 -4.41 21.31 -24.43
N TYR A 265 -4.42 21.69 -23.14
CA TYR A 265 -5.00 20.87 -22.08
C TYR A 265 -6.49 20.61 -22.29
N ASP A 266 -7.28 21.66 -22.50
CA ASP A 266 -8.75 21.57 -22.64
C ASP A 266 -9.14 20.75 -23.88
N ASN A 267 -8.49 21.02 -25.02
CA ASN A 267 -8.76 20.29 -26.25
C ASN A 267 -8.36 18.82 -26.11
N SER A 268 -7.22 18.51 -25.49
CA SER A 268 -6.77 17.13 -25.32
C SER A 268 -7.63 16.35 -24.32
N ILE A 269 -8.09 16.98 -23.23
CA ILE A 269 -9.05 16.34 -22.30
C ILE A 269 -10.39 16.09 -23.00
N SER A 270 -10.94 17.08 -23.71
CA SER A 270 -12.26 16.97 -24.32
C SER A 270 -12.35 15.83 -25.35
N LYS A 271 -11.21 15.48 -25.96
CA LYS A 271 -11.07 14.41 -26.95
C LYS A 271 -10.58 13.09 -26.35
N GLY A 272 -10.28 13.04 -25.05
CA GLY A 272 -9.78 11.83 -24.39
C GLY A 272 -8.36 11.44 -24.84
N GLU A 273 -7.55 12.40 -25.28
CA GLU A 273 -6.20 12.15 -25.82
C GLU A 273 -5.07 12.47 -24.85
N LEU A 274 -5.42 12.80 -23.60
CA LEU A 274 -4.47 12.86 -22.48
C LEU A 274 -4.55 11.55 -21.70
N GLU A 275 -3.55 10.70 -21.91
CA GLU A 275 -3.38 9.47 -21.15
C GLU A 275 -3.09 9.77 -19.67
N VAL A 276 -3.48 8.84 -18.80
CA VAL A 276 -3.20 8.89 -17.37
C VAL A 276 -1.91 8.12 -17.10
N LEU A 277 -0.96 8.78 -16.44
CA LEU A 277 0.18 8.14 -15.81
C LEU A 277 -0.15 7.97 -14.33
N TYR A 278 -0.28 6.73 -13.86
CA TYR A 278 -0.53 6.50 -12.46
C TYR A 278 0.75 6.70 -11.65
N THR A 279 0.63 7.18 -10.41
CA THR A 279 1.77 7.39 -9.53
C THR A 279 1.61 6.68 -8.20
N VAL A 280 2.72 6.24 -7.65
CA VAL A 280 2.80 5.64 -6.31
C VAL A 280 3.95 6.21 -5.51
N LYS A 281 3.73 6.45 -4.21
CA LYS A 281 4.73 6.94 -3.26
C LYS A 281 5.40 5.82 -2.47
N GLN A 282 4.80 4.62 -2.49
CA GLN A 282 5.30 3.42 -1.81
C GLN A 282 5.50 2.26 -2.79
N LEU A 283 6.41 1.35 -2.47
CA LEU A 283 6.61 0.08 -3.16
C LEU A 283 5.60 -0.97 -2.69
N GLY A 284 5.76 -2.23 -3.10
CA GLY A 284 4.90 -3.32 -2.69
C GLY A 284 3.57 -3.32 -3.43
N TRP A 285 2.51 -3.85 -2.79
CA TRP A 285 1.20 -4.03 -3.40
C TRP A 285 0.48 -2.70 -3.64
N VAL A 286 -0.07 -2.55 -4.85
CA VAL A 286 -0.79 -1.38 -5.33
C VAL A 286 -2.11 -1.83 -5.96
N ASN A 287 -3.19 -1.07 -5.71
CA ASN A 287 -4.54 -1.38 -6.17
C ASN A 287 -4.98 -2.81 -5.77
N GLY A 288 -4.91 -3.13 -4.47
CA GLY A 288 -5.13 -4.50 -4.01
C GLY A 288 -3.94 -5.39 -4.35
N SER A 289 -4.13 -6.42 -5.18
CA SER A 289 -3.10 -7.38 -5.60
C SER A 289 -2.75 -7.30 -7.09
N ASP A 290 -3.25 -6.27 -7.79
CA ASP A 290 -3.13 -6.16 -9.25
C ASP A 290 -1.70 -5.82 -9.69
N TYR A 291 -1.02 -4.98 -8.92
CA TYR A 291 0.33 -4.53 -9.23
C TYR A 291 1.23 -4.63 -8.01
N PHE A 292 2.52 -4.87 -8.26
CA PHE A 292 3.56 -4.85 -7.23
C PHE A 292 4.74 -4.01 -7.68
N MET A 293 5.02 -2.92 -6.97
CA MET A 293 6.15 -2.05 -7.26
C MET A 293 7.42 -2.59 -6.58
N PRO A 294 8.58 -2.57 -7.25
CA PRO A 294 8.89 -1.83 -8.48
C PRO A 294 8.71 -2.62 -9.79
N PHE A 295 8.01 -3.75 -9.80
CA PHE A 295 8.00 -4.69 -10.94
C PHE A 295 6.94 -4.39 -12.02
N VAL A 296 6.58 -3.12 -12.19
CA VAL A 296 5.64 -2.67 -13.24
C VAL A 296 6.44 -2.00 -14.36
N ASP A 297 6.71 -2.76 -15.44
CA ASP A 297 7.65 -2.35 -16.50
C ASP A 297 6.99 -1.63 -17.69
N ASP A 298 5.67 -1.69 -17.81
CA ASP A 298 4.92 -1.14 -18.95
C ASP A 298 4.83 0.41 -18.96
N GLY A 299 5.34 1.05 -17.90
CA GLY A 299 5.34 2.50 -17.75
C GLY A 299 3.96 3.12 -17.45
N THR A 300 2.98 2.29 -17.06
CA THR A 300 1.64 2.75 -16.64
C THR A 300 1.64 3.33 -15.23
N ILE A 301 2.54 2.86 -14.36
CA ILE A 301 2.70 3.31 -12.98
C ILE A 301 4.13 3.83 -12.76
N MET A 302 4.25 5.01 -12.17
CA MET A 302 5.53 5.66 -11.86
C MET A 302 5.72 5.81 -10.35
N PHE A 303 6.92 5.52 -9.86
CA PHE A 303 7.28 5.84 -8.48
C PHE A 303 7.60 7.34 -8.31
N ASP A 304 6.81 8.02 -7.49
CA ASP A 304 6.76 9.49 -7.34
C ASP A 304 7.52 10.01 -6.11
N ARG A 305 8.59 9.28 -5.73
CA ARG A 305 9.55 9.68 -4.69
C ARG A 305 10.98 9.21 -5.02
N ALA A 306 11.30 9.16 -6.31
CA ALA A 306 12.56 8.60 -6.79
C ALA A 306 13.80 9.30 -6.22
N ASP A 307 13.70 10.57 -5.83
CA ASP A 307 14.77 11.32 -5.16
C ASP A 307 15.11 10.78 -3.76
N VAL A 308 14.11 10.33 -3.01
CA VAL A 308 14.28 9.77 -1.65
C VAL A 308 14.79 8.33 -1.69
N ALA A 309 14.45 7.59 -2.74
CA ALA A 309 14.70 6.16 -2.84
C ALA A 309 15.64 5.76 -3.99
N LYS A 310 16.35 6.70 -4.63
CA LYS A 310 17.06 6.46 -5.89
C LYS A 310 17.95 5.22 -5.86
N SER A 311 18.88 5.19 -4.92
CA SER A 311 19.84 4.09 -4.72
C SER A 311 19.16 2.78 -4.31
N LEU A 312 18.05 2.86 -3.56
CA LEU A 312 17.24 1.70 -3.22
C LEU A 312 16.52 1.12 -4.46
N LEU A 313 15.97 1.98 -5.33
CA LEU A 313 15.35 1.54 -6.58
C LEU A 313 16.38 0.93 -7.53
N GLU A 314 17.57 1.52 -7.61
CA GLU A 314 18.70 0.96 -8.37
C GLU A 314 19.09 -0.43 -7.85
N ALA A 315 19.06 -0.65 -6.53
CA ALA A 315 19.36 -1.95 -5.93
C ALA A 315 18.35 -3.05 -6.31
N PHE A 316 17.09 -2.71 -6.61
CA PHE A 316 16.08 -3.69 -7.05
C PHE A 316 16.16 -4.04 -8.55
N VAL A 317 17.00 -3.35 -9.33
CA VAL A 317 17.16 -3.64 -10.75
C VAL A 317 17.88 -5.00 -10.91
N PRO A 318 17.30 -5.97 -11.64
CA PRO A 318 17.96 -7.26 -11.84
C PRO A 318 19.30 -7.14 -12.57
N HIS A 319 20.27 -7.97 -12.18
CA HIS A 319 21.61 -8.00 -12.79
C HIS A 319 22.10 -9.44 -12.96
N GLY A 320 22.81 -9.71 -14.06
CA GLY A 320 23.44 -11.01 -14.31
C GLY A 320 22.52 -12.07 -14.88
N SER A 321 22.76 -13.33 -14.52
CA SER A 321 22.08 -14.54 -15.01
C SER A 321 21.18 -15.16 -13.95
N TYR A 322 19.88 -15.26 -14.24
CA TYR A 322 18.91 -15.92 -13.36
C TYR A 322 19.21 -17.40 -13.19
N GLU A 323 19.59 -18.09 -14.25
CA GLU A 323 19.87 -19.53 -14.26
C GLU A 323 21.07 -19.85 -13.36
N THR A 324 22.12 -19.01 -13.42
CA THR A 324 23.30 -19.13 -12.56
C THR A 324 22.93 -18.91 -11.10
N TRP A 325 22.14 -17.87 -10.82
CA TRP A 325 21.64 -17.59 -9.49
C TRP A 325 20.83 -18.76 -8.94
N LYS A 326 19.82 -19.22 -9.69
CA LYS A 326 18.88 -20.26 -9.26
C LYS A 326 19.58 -21.59 -9.00
N ALA A 327 20.47 -22.02 -9.90
CA ALA A 327 21.23 -23.25 -9.73
C ALA A 327 22.11 -23.21 -8.46
N THR A 328 22.76 -22.07 -8.21
CA THR A 328 23.61 -21.86 -7.03
C THR A 328 22.78 -21.80 -5.75
N TYR A 329 21.65 -21.08 -5.76
CA TYR A 329 20.76 -20.95 -4.61
C TYR A 329 20.15 -22.29 -4.20
N ILE A 330 19.69 -23.11 -5.17
CA ILE A 330 19.20 -24.47 -4.92
C ILE A 330 20.30 -25.35 -4.30
N LYS A 331 21.55 -25.23 -4.78
CA LYS A 331 22.67 -25.97 -4.20
C LYS A 331 22.88 -25.60 -2.72
N LEU A 332 22.81 -24.31 -2.38
CA LEU A 332 22.91 -23.86 -0.99
C LEU A 332 21.73 -24.36 -0.14
N ARG A 333 20.50 -24.27 -0.64
CA ARG A 333 19.31 -24.78 0.06
C ARG A 333 19.45 -26.26 0.40
N LYS A 334 20.00 -27.08 -0.51
CA LYS A 334 20.22 -28.52 -0.30
C LYS A 334 21.22 -28.87 0.80
N MET A 335 22.04 -27.91 1.26
CA MET A 335 22.88 -28.09 2.45
C MET A 335 22.05 -28.03 3.75
N ASN A 336 20.74 -27.77 3.65
CA ASN A 336 19.77 -27.85 4.73
C ASN A 336 20.08 -26.98 5.96
N ASN A 337 20.75 -25.84 5.75
CA ASN A 337 21.04 -24.89 6.82
C ASN A 337 19.76 -24.12 7.23
N LEU A 338 19.40 -24.21 8.52
CA LEU A 338 18.17 -23.58 9.05
C LEU A 338 18.19 -22.05 8.91
N THR A 339 19.31 -21.40 9.16
CA THR A 339 19.44 -19.94 9.03
C THR A 339 19.17 -19.47 7.61
N LEU A 340 19.71 -20.16 6.60
CA LEU A 340 19.40 -19.88 5.20
C LEU A 340 17.91 -20.10 4.90
N LYS A 341 17.30 -21.19 5.35
CA LYS A 341 15.86 -21.46 5.16
C LYS A 341 15.00 -20.33 5.75
N VAL A 342 15.31 -19.90 6.96
CA VAL A 342 14.56 -18.86 7.67
C VAL A 342 14.75 -17.48 7.03
N PHE A 343 15.95 -17.11 6.61
CA PHE A 343 16.15 -15.87 5.85
C PHE A 343 15.43 -15.91 4.50
N THR A 344 15.52 -17.02 3.77
CA THR A 344 14.78 -17.20 2.50
C THR A 344 13.28 -16.99 2.71
N ALA A 345 12.72 -17.67 3.72
CA ALA A 345 11.31 -17.56 4.08
C ALA A 345 10.92 -16.11 4.45
N ALA A 346 11.76 -15.41 5.21
CA ALA A 346 11.51 -14.03 5.60
C ALA A 346 11.48 -13.05 4.42
N MET A 347 12.36 -13.25 3.43
CA MET A 347 12.38 -12.44 2.21
C MET A 347 11.05 -12.53 1.46
N PHE A 348 10.49 -13.73 1.36
CA PHE A 348 9.24 -14.00 0.64
C PHE A 348 7.97 -13.75 1.46
N ALA A 349 8.05 -13.85 2.79
CA ALA A 349 6.90 -13.67 3.66
C ALA A 349 6.43 -12.21 3.77
N SER A 350 7.30 -11.22 3.51
CA SER A 350 6.93 -9.80 3.60
C SER A 350 5.83 -9.39 2.59
N PRO A 351 5.91 -9.76 1.29
CA PRO A 351 4.78 -9.59 0.37
C PRO A 351 3.50 -10.28 0.82
N ILE A 352 3.58 -11.46 1.44
CA ILE A 352 2.40 -12.19 1.93
C ILE A 352 1.72 -11.43 3.08
N LEU A 353 2.49 -10.83 4.00
CA LEU A 353 1.94 -9.97 5.05
C LEU A 353 1.15 -8.80 4.46
N GLY A 354 1.71 -8.14 3.45
CA GLY A 354 1.05 -7.05 2.72
C GLY A 354 -0.24 -7.52 2.04
N LEU A 355 -0.16 -8.65 1.35
CA LEU A 355 -1.28 -9.24 0.60
C LEU A 355 -2.45 -9.64 1.52
N LEU A 356 -2.15 -10.23 2.68
CA LEU A 356 -3.14 -10.63 3.68
C LEU A 356 -3.55 -9.48 4.62
N ASN A 357 -2.96 -8.29 4.46
CA ASN A 357 -3.18 -7.12 5.31
C ASN A 357 -2.88 -7.37 6.79
N MET A 358 -1.83 -8.13 7.09
CA MET A 358 -1.44 -8.54 8.44
C MET A 358 -0.27 -7.70 8.96
N ASP A 359 -0.16 -7.55 10.28
CA ASP A 359 0.86 -6.70 10.90
C ASP A 359 2.27 -7.28 10.76
N GLY A 360 3.25 -6.37 10.64
CA GLY A 360 4.66 -6.73 10.57
C GLY A 360 5.21 -7.30 11.87
N PHE A 361 6.32 -8.02 11.76
CA PHE A 361 7.07 -8.49 12.91
C PHE A 361 8.57 -8.45 12.63
N ALA A 362 9.33 -8.68 13.68
CA ALA A 362 10.78 -8.67 13.64
C ALA A 362 11.34 -10.10 13.70
N LEU A 363 12.38 -10.37 12.93
CA LEU A 363 13.14 -11.62 12.96
C LEU A 363 14.59 -11.31 13.35
N ASN A 364 15.03 -11.82 14.50
CA ASN A 364 16.40 -11.68 14.96
C ASN A 364 17.16 -13.00 14.77
N VAL A 365 18.20 -12.99 13.93
CA VAL A 365 19.15 -14.10 13.88
C VAL A 365 20.38 -13.73 14.69
N PHE A 366 20.56 -14.38 15.84
CA PHE A 366 21.62 -14.05 16.78
C PHE A 366 22.62 -15.20 16.93
N GLY A 367 23.81 -14.93 17.45
CA GLY A 367 24.81 -15.95 17.76
C GLY A 367 26.21 -15.37 17.74
N THR A 368 27.21 -16.15 18.11
CA THR A 368 28.60 -15.69 18.16
C THR A 368 29.12 -15.19 16.81
N THR A 369 30.09 -14.29 16.87
CA THR A 369 30.72 -13.68 15.69
C THR A 369 31.40 -14.76 14.85
N THR A 370 31.42 -14.58 13.52
CA THR A 370 32.09 -15.49 12.55
C THR A 370 31.29 -16.75 12.16
N ASN A 371 30.05 -16.94 12.60
CA ASN A 371 29.23 -18.10 12.17
C ASN A 371 28.47 -17.90 10.84
N GLY A 372 28.81 -16.88 10.03
CA GLY A 372 28.21 -16.69 8.69
C GLY A 372 26.82 -16.07 8.63
N LYS A 373 26.32 -15.48 9.72
CA LYS A 373 25.01 -14.78 9.77
C LYS A 373 24.86 -13.71 8.68
N THR A 374 25.78 -12.74 8.66
CA THR A 374 25.80 -11.63 7.69
C THR A 374 25.86 -12.14 6.26
N THR A 375 26.76 -13.08 5.97
CA THR A 375 26.92 -13.55 4.59
C THR A 375 25.73 -14.37 4.11
N THR A 376 25.15 -15.20 4.98
CA THR A 376 23.91 -15.92 4.67
C THR A 376 22.75 -14.95 4.43
N MET A 377 22.70 -13.86 5.20
CA MET A 377 21.72 -12.79 5.02
C MET A 377 21.90 -12.07 3.68
N GLN A 378 23.14 -11.78 3.26
CA GLN A 378 23.44 -11.21 1.94
C GLN A 378 23.02 -12.16 0.81
N MET A 379 23.37 -13.45 0.91
CA MET A 379 22.93 -14.45 -0.07
C MET A 379 21.40 -14.47 -0.18
N ALA A 380 20.66 -14.40 0.92
CA ALA A 380 19.21 -14.30 0.88
C ALA A 380 18.72 -12.96 0.28
N ALA A 381 19.39 -11.84 0.56
CA ALA A 381 19.02 -10.52 0.03
C ALA A 381 19.09 -10.48 -1.52
N SER A 382 19.96 -11.28 -2.13
CA SER A 382 20.06 -11.42 -3.59
C SER A 382 18.76 -11.86 -4.29
N ILE A 383 17.79 -12.40 -3.54
CA ILE A 383 16.42 -12.66 -4.01
C ILE A 383 15.79 -11.38 -4.59
N TRP A 384 15.97 -10.26 -3.88
CA TRP A 384 15.32 -8.99 -4.20
C TRP A 384 16.19 -8.05 -5.02
N GLY A 385 17.51 -8.09 -4.86
CA GLY A 385 18.38 -7.11 -5.50
C GLY A 385 19.84 -7.18 -5.08
N ASP A 386 20.58 -6.10 -5.34
CA ASP A 386 22.00 -5.99 -5.03
C ASP A 386 22.25 -6.23 -3.53
N CYS A 387 22.90 -7.35 -3.22
CA CYS A 387 23.22 -7.79 -1.86
C CYS A 387 24.60 -7.34 -1.36
N SER A 388 25.29 -6.49 -2.11
CA SER A 388 26.54 -5.88 -1.68
C SER A 388 26.34 -5.06 -0.42
N THR A 389 27.33 -5.01 0.47
CA THR A 389 27.31 -4.11 1.63
C THR A 389 27.35 -2.62 1.27
N LYS A 390 27.62 -2.31 -0.01
CA LYS A 390 27.58 -0.95 -0.57
C LYS A 390 26.21 -0.58 -1.13
N SER A 391 25.33 -1.56 -1.32
CA SER A 391 23.97 -1.38 -1.78
C SER A 391 23.10 -0.84 -0.66
N ASP A 392 22.06 -0.09 -1.03
CA ASP A 392 21.05 0.35 -0.08
C ASP A 392 20.06 -0.76 0.30
N LEU A 393 20.12 -1.97 -0.27
CA LEU A 393 19.20 -3.04 0.13
C LEU A 393 19.41 -3.49 1.59
N ILE A 394 20.67 -3.44 2.06
CA ILE A 394 21.06 -3.82 3.42
C ILE A 394 21.47 -2.57 4.19
N VAL A 395 20.84 -2.33 5.33
CA VAL A 395 20.95 -1.05 6.05
C VAL A 395 21.80 -1.18 7.30
N SER A 396 22.62 -0.16 7.55
CA SER A 396 23.36 -0.04 8.81
C SER A 396 22.40 0.20 9.99
N PRO A 397 22.61 -0.45 11.13
CA PRO A 397 21.78 -0.27 12.33
C PRO A 397 22.05 1.09 12.98
N LYS A 398 23.14 1.77 12.60
CA LYS A 398 23.45 3.15 13.01
C LYS A 398 22.61 4.20 12.28
N SER A 399 21.74 3.78 11.36
CA SER A 399 20.80 4.67 10.71
C SER A 399 19.87 5.31 11.73
N THR A 400 19.63 6.61 11.61
CA THR A 400 18.73 7.30 12.52
C THR A 400 17.31 6.71 12.46
N PRO A 401 16.53 6.75 13.55
CA PRO A 401 15.16 6.23 13.54
C PRO A 401 14.28 6.85 12.44
N THR A 402 14.50 8.14 12.12
CA THR A 402 13.78 8.82 11.03
C THR A 402 14.18 8.30 9.65
N ALA A 403 15.45 7.96 9.44
CA ALA A 403 15.90 7.37 8.17
C ALA A 403 15.28 5.98 7.95
N LEU A 404 15.25 5.15 8.99
CA LEU A 404 14.60 3.83 8.95
C LEU A 404 13.09 3.95 8.71
N GLU A 405 12.42 4.90 9.36
CA GLU A 405 11.01 5.21 9.16
C GLU A 405 10.70 5.62 7.70
N LEU A 406 11.47 6.56 7.15
CA LEU A 406 11.30 7.00 5.76
C LEU A 406 11.51 5.85 4.76
N ARG A 407 12.49 4.99 5.03
CA ARG A 407 12.80 3.81 4.21
C ARG A 407 11.68 2.78 4.27
N LEU A 408 11.14 2.48 5.45
CA LEU A 408 9.98 1.60 5.60
C LEU A 408 8.74 2.17 4.91
N GLY A 409 8.55 3.49 4.98
CA GLY A 409 7.53 4.19 4.21
C GLY A 409 7.67 4.03 2.71
N VAL A 410 8.89 3.78 2.19
CA VAL A 410 9.11 3.41 0.78
C VAL A 410 8.88 1.91 0.57
N LEU A 411 9.48 1.04 1.38
CA LEU A 411 9.46 -0.42 1.17
C LEU A 411 8.05 -1.02 1.29
N LYS A 412 7.22 -0.52 2.21
CA LYS A 412 5.83 -0.93 2.49
C LYS A 412 5.60 -2.43 2.73
N ASN A 413 5.71 -3.26 1.69
CA ASN A 413 5.55 -4.73 1.70
C ASN A 413 6.80 -5.49 1.24
N LEU A 414 7.93 -4.78 1.09
CA LEU A 414 9.26 -5.36 0.90
C LEU A 414 9.98 -5.41 2.25
N PRO A 415 10.80 -6.45 2.51
CA PRO A 415 11.49 -6.60 3.78
C PRO A 415 12.47 -5.46 4.07
N LEU A 416 12.61 -5.10 5.34
CA LEU A 416 13.72 -4.26 5.80
C LEU A 416 14.84 -5.15 6.34
N ILE A 417 16.03 -4.98 5.78
CA ILE A 417 17.23 -5.73 6.14
C ILE A 417 18.16 -4.84 6.94
N VAL A 418 18.51 -5.24 8.16
CA VAL A 418 19.45 -4.50 9.01
C VAL A 418 20.59 -5.41 9.45
N ASP A 419 21.83 -5.12 9.06
CA ASP A 419 22.97 -5.98 9.41
C ASP A 419 23.72 -5.50 10.65
N ASP A 420 24.25 -6.44 11.42
CA ASP A 420 25.29 -6.22 12.43
C ASP A 420 24.93 -5.19 13.52
N THR A 421 23.87 -5.48 14.29
CA THR A 421 23.55 -4.69 15.50
C THR A 421 24.63 -4.78 16.59
N ALA A 422 25.65 -5.63 16.44
CA ALA A 422 26.78 -5.66 17.36
C ALA A 422 27.64 -4.39 17.26
N ALA A 423 27.64 -3.72 16.10
CA ALA A 423 28.30 -2.43 15.89
C ALA A 423 27.70 -1.27 16.71
N LEU A 424 26.55 -1.46 17.36
CA LEU A 424 25.88 -0.48 18.22
C LEU A 424 26.44 -0.46 19.63
N LYS A 425 26.58 0.75 20.19
CA LYS A 425 26.86 0.98 21.61
C LYS A 425 25.66 0.61 22.48
N PRO A 426 25.83 0.39 23.79
CA PRO A 426 24.73 0.05 24.69
C PRO A 426 23.53 1.02 24.61
N GLU A 427 23.78 2.33 24.54
CA GLU A 427 22.70 3.33 24.46
C GLU A 427 21.98 3.25 23.10
N GLU A 428 22.73 3.07 22.02
CA GLU A 428 22.20 2.92 20.66
C GLU A 428 21.39 1.62 20.51
N LYS A 429 21.76 0.54 21.23
CA LYS A 429 20.97 -0.71 21.27
C LYS A 429 19.60 -0.49 21.91
N VAL A 430 19.52 0.29 22.99
CA VAL A 430 18.24 0.64 23.63
C VAL A 430 17.38 1.50 22.70
N GLU A 431 17.99 2.47 22.01
CA GLU A 431 17.28 3.28 21.01
C GLU A 431 16.78 2.42 19.83
N PHE A 432 17.61 1.48 19.36
CA PHE A 432 17.24 0.53 18.31
C PHE A 432 16.09 -0.37 18.76
N GLN A 433 16.08 -0.90 19.99
CA GLN A 433 14.96 -1.68 20.53
C GLN A 433 13.65 -0.89 20.52
N SER A 434 13.68 0.38 20.96
CA SER A 434 12.51 1.27 20.93
C SER A 434 12.05 1.55 19.50
N THR A 435 12.99 1.76 18.59
CA THR A 435 12.74 1.97 17.16
C THR A 435 12.15 0.70 16.53
N LEU A 436 12.66 -0.49 16.87
CA LEU A 436 12.18 -1.78 16.39
C LEU A 436 10.72 -2.01 16.72
N MET A 437 10.26 -1.62 17.91
CA MET A 437 8.84 -1.67 18.26
C MET A 437 7.98 -0.75 17.38
N GLN A 438 8.48 0.44 17.07
CA GLN A 438 7.79 1.37 16.17
C GLN A 438 7.77 0.84 14.73
N MET A 439 8.88 0.29 14.26
CA MET A 439 8.97 -0.34 12.94
C MET A 439 8.01 -1.53 12.84
N ALA A 440 7.96 -2.40 13.84
CA ALA A 440 7.03 -3.53 13.88
C ALA A 440 5.55 -3.12 14.03
N ASN A 441 5.26 -1.88 14.44
CA ASN A 441 3.88 -1.36 14.47
C ASN A 441 3.36 -0.95 13.09
N GLY A 442 4.23 -0.75 12.09
CA GLY A 442 3.75 -0.49 10.73
C GLY A 442 3.28 0.93 10.45
N LYS A 443 3.58 1.92 11.31
CA LYS A 443 3.08 3.30 11.17
C LYS A 443 4.16 4.34 11.42
N CYS A 444 4.23 5.35 10.55
CA CYS A 444 4.95 6.59 10.81
C CYS A 444 4.45 7.33 12.05
N LYS A 445 5.33 8.12 12.67
CA LYS A 445 4.93 9.09 13.69
C LYS A 445 4.16 10.22 13.05
N ASP A 446 3.08 10.63 13.69
CA ASP A 446 2.32 11.80 13.28
C ASP A 446 3.19 13.07 13.47
N ARG A 447 3.27 13.90 12.44
CA ARG A 447 4.04 15.16 12.46
C ARG A 447 3.16 16.30 11.99
N GLY A 448 3.22 17.46 12.64
CA GLY A 448 2.52 18.66 12.20
C GLY A 448 3.33 19.43 11.15
N LYS A 449 2.65 19.99 10.14
CA LYS A 449 3.17 20.99 9.21
C LYS A 449 3.04 22.39 9.83
N LYS A 450 3.72 23.39 9.24
CA LYS A 450 3.69 24.80 9.69
C LYS A 450 2.30 25.44 9.64
N ASP A 451 1.43 24.91 8.79
CA ASP A 451 0.03 25.34 8.62
C ASP A 451 -0.93 24.63 9.59
N LEU A 452 -0.41 23.94 10.61
CA LEU A 452 -1.15 23.14 11.59
C LEU A 452 -1.88 21.91 11.00
N SER A 453 -1.66 21.58 9.73
CA SER A 453 -2.11 20.30 9.15
C SER A 453 -1.15 19.16 9.53
N LEU A 454 -1.58 17.90 9.37
CA LEU A 454 -0.68 16.76 9.55
C LEU A 454 0.15 16.54 8.28
N GLN A 455 1.41 16.17 8.46
CA GLN A 455 2.24 15.61 7.40
C GLN A 455 1.62 14.29 6.94
N GLU A 456 1.77 13.98 5.66
CA GLU A 456 1.38 12.69 5.09
C GLU A 456 2.03 11.55 5.89
N ILE A 457 1.19 10.60 6.31
CA ILE A 457 1.59 9.45 7.13
C ILE A 457 1.74 8.25 6.20
N PHE A 458 2.91 7.62 6.22
CA PHE A 458 3.12 6.35 5.56
C PHE A 458 2.87 5.20 6.54
N ASN A 459 2.30 4.12 6.03
CA ASN A 459 2.17 2.86 6.74
C ASN A 459 2.92 1.75 5.99
N TRP A 460 3.24 0.67 6.70
CA TRP A 460 3.91 -0.48 6.12
C TRP A 460 3.50 -1.75 6.85
N LYS A 461 3.58 -2.86 6.12
CA LYS A 461 3.32 -4.22 6.61
C LYS A 461 4.41 -5.08 6.02
N THR A 462 5.47 -5.27 6.80
CA THR A 462 6.70 -5.92 6.36
C THR A 462 7.39 -6.64 7.50
N ILE A 463 8.27 -7.57 7.16
CA ILE A 463 9.20 -8.21 8.09
C ILE A 463 10.45 -7.35 8.18
N ILE A 464 10.86 -7.05 9.41
CA ILE A 464 12.16 -6.45 9.71
C ILE A 464 13.06 -7.58 10.19
N PHE A 465 14.09 -7.94 9.44
CA PHE A 465 15.04 -8.93 9.93
C PHE A 465 16.43 -8.33 10.09
N PHE A 466 17.11 -8.82 11.12
CA PHE A 466 18.41 -8.30 11.51
C PHE A 466 19.26 -9.36 12.19
N THR A 467 20.56 -9.08 12.20
CA THR A 467 21.56 -9.94 12.85
C THR A 467 22.09 -9.30 14.13
N SER A 468 22.42 -10.13 15.11
CA SER A 468 23.01 -9.68 16.38
C SER A 468 23.98 -10.70 16.98
N GLU A 469 24.85 -10.27 17.89
CA GLU A 469 25.72 -11.21 18.64
C GLU A 469 24.96 -11.98 19.72
N GLY A 470 23.95 -11.34 20.30
CA GLY A 470 23.09 -11.95 21.30
C GLY A 470 21.66 -11.46 21.17
N ARG A 471 20.74 -12.11 21.86
CA ARG A 471 19.31 -11.79 21.82
C ARG A 471 19.04 -10.31 22.08
N ILE A 472 18.40 -9.62 21.12
CA ILE A 472 18.04 -8.20 21.28
C ILE A 472 16.91 -8.00 22.29
N ASP A 473 16.08 -9.03 22.52
CA ASP A 473 14.89 -9.00 23.38
C ASP A 473 15.19 -9.43 24.83
N LYS A 474 16.47 -9.67 25.17
CA LYS A 474 16.89 -10.18 26.48
C LYS A 474 16.47 -9.27 27.64
N ASP A 475 16.54 -7.95 27.42
CA ASP A 475 16.28 -6.92 28.43
C ASP A 475 14.80 -6.51 28.45
N TRP A 476 13.96 -7.08 27.58
CA TRP A 476 12.53 -6.75 27.55
C TRP A 476 11.78 -7.47 28.67
N THR A 477 10.97 -6.70 29.38
CA THR A 477 10.15 -7.18 30.50
C THR A 477 8.72 -7.52 30.06
N THR A 478 8.21 -6.92 28.98
CA THR A 478 6.82 -7.09 28.56
C THR A 478 6.65 -8.19 27.50
N GLY A 479 5.72 -9.12 27.74
CA GLY A 479 5.40 -10.20 26.80
C GLY A 479 4.88 -9.71 25.44
N GLY A 480 4.21 -8.54 25.43
CA GLY A 480 3.76 -7.88 24.20
C GLY A 480 4.91 -7.43 23.27
N SER A 481 6.07 -7.09 23.82
CA SER A 481 7.26 -6.71 23.05
C SER A 481 8.01 -7.94 22.56
N LYS A 482 8.24 -8.92 23.44
CA LYS A 482 8.89 -10.19 23.09
C LYS A 482 8.14 -10.95 22.00
N GLY A 483 6.81 -10.98 22.06
CA GLY A 483 5.98 -11.64 21.04
C GLY A 483 6.01 -11.01 19.63
N ARG A 484 6.69 -9.87 19.45
CA ARG A 484 6.91 -9.25 18.13
C ARG A 484 8.25 -9.63 17.50
N VAL A 485 9.14 -10.30 18.24
CA VAL A 485 10.46 -10.72 17.75
C VAL A 485 10.53 -12.23 17.76
N VAL A 486 10.51 -12.82 16.58
CA VAL A 486 10.93 -14.22 16.38
C VAL A 486 12.45 -14.25 16.44
N ALA A 487 13.04 -15.14 17.23
CA ALA A 487 14.49 -15.21 17.40
C ALA A 487 15.01 -16.60 17.04
N LEU A 488 16.06 -16.64 16.23
CA LEU A 488 16.79 -17.85 15.87
C LEU A 488 18.24 -17.72 16.34
N GLU A 489 18.70 -18.72 17.09
CA GLU A 489 20.12 -18.85 17.40
C GLU A 489 20.85 -19.55 16.25
N ASN A 490 21.90 -18.92 15.75
CA ASN A 490 22.78 -19.48 14.72
C ASN A 490 23.99 -20.15 15.39
N GLU A 491 23.77 -21.38 15.84
CA GLU A 491 24.75 -22.20 16.54
C GLU A 491 25.84 -22.74 15.62
N GLU A 492 25.50 -22.98 14.34
CA GLU A 492 26.37 -23.70 13.42
C GLU A 492 26.96 -22.80 12.33
N LYS A 493 28.21 -23.11 11.97
CA LYS A 493 28.86 -22.57 10.77
C LYS A 493 28.35 -23.38 9.56
N PRO A 494 27.79 -22.74 8.53
CA PRO A 494 27.26 -23.46 7.37
C PRO A 494 28.36 -24.18 6.57
N GLU A 495 28.03 -25.30 5.94
CA GLU A 495 28.95 -26.08 5.09
C GLU A 495 29.54 -25.24 3.93
N TYR A 496 28.75 -24.34 3.34
CA TYR A 496 29.21 -23.46 2.26
C TYR A 496 30.22 -22.40 2.68
N PHE A 497 30.51 -22.25 3.97
CA PHE A 497 31.41 -21.22 4.45
C PHE A 497 32.85 -21.43 3.99
N ASP A 498 33.26 -22.66 3.69
CA ASP A 498 34.63 -22.92 3.22
C ASP A 498 34.85 -22.41 1.78
N ASP A 499 33.77 -22.23 1.00
CA ASP A 499 33.76 -21.69 -0.37
C ASP A 499 33.09 -20.30 -0.43
N LEU A 500 33.09 -19.54 0.69
CA LEU A 500 32.25 -18.34 0.84
C LEU A 500 32.48 -17.28 -0.25
N ASP A 501 33.75 -16.99 -0.55
CA ASP A 501 34.13 -15.97 -1.54
C ASP A 501 33.56 -16.28 -2.92
N LYS A 502 33.56 -17.57 -3.30
CA LYS A 502 33.01 -18.04 -4.57
C LYS A 502 31.49 -17.86 -4.63
N TYR A 503 30.78 -18.18 -3.55
CA TYR A 503 29.33 -17.99 -3.51
C TYR A 503 28.98 -16.50 -3.54
N MET A 504 29.70 -15.67 -2.78
CA MET A 504 29.47 -14.23 -2.76
C MET A 504 29.74 -13.59 -4.12
N GLU A 505 30.80 -13.96 -4.82
CA GLU A 505 31.06 -13.49 -6.19
C GLU A 505 29.88 -13.80 -7.13
N ILE A 506 29.25 -14.97 -6.99
CA ILE A 506 28.07 -15.32 -7.78
C ILE A 506 26.88 -14.42 -7.43
N PHE A 507 26.56 -14.23 -6.14
CA PHE A 507 25.41 -13.45 -5.72
C PHE A 507 25.58 -11.94 -5.92
N GLU A 508 26.81 -11.42 -5.90
CA GLU A 508 27.11 -10.02 -6.20
C GLU A 508 27.01 -9.70 -7.70
N ASN A 509 27.04 -10.72 -8.57
CA ASN A 509 26.94 -10.54 -10.03
C ASN A 509 25.65 -11.11 -10.62
N ASN A 510 24.80 -11.76 -9.84
CA ASN A 510 23.55 -12.39 -10.29
C ASN A 510 22.50 -12.22 -9.19
N TYR A 511 21.49 -11.35 -9.38
CA TYR A 511 20.51 -11.04 -8.33
C TYR A 511 19.25 -10.37 -8.88
N GLY A 512 18.21 -10.24 -8.04
CA GLY A 512 17.02 -9.42 -8.30
C GLY A 512 15.91 -10.09 -9.10
N TYR A 513 16.05 -11.38 -9.42
CA TYR A 513 15.08 -12.12 -10.23
C TYR A 513 14.00 -12.82 -9.39
N ALA A 514 14.40 -13.55 -8.35
CA ALA A 514 13.50 -14.45 -7.63
C ALA A 514 12.38 -13.74 -6.86
N GLY A 515 12.63 -12.53 -6.37
CA GLY A 515 11.58 -11.70 -5.75
C GLY A 515 10.45 -11.41 -6.74
N ARG A 516 10.78 -11.06 -7.99
CA ARG A 516 9.80 -10.80 -9.06
C ARG A 516 9.01 -12.05 -9.42
N ASP A 517 9.70 -13.17 -9.68
CA ASP A 517 9.04 -14.46 -9.95
C ASP A 517 8.07 -14.85 -8.82
N PHE A 518 8.47 -14.64 -7.56
CA PHE A 518 7.62 -14.96 -6.43
C PHE A 518 6.36 -14.10 -6.36
N ILE A 519 6.47 -12.81 -6.72
CA ILE A 519 5.29 -11.93 -6.81
C ILE A 519 4.35 -12.39 -7.92
N GLU A 520 4.87 -12.71 -9.10
CA GLU A 520 4.08 -13.24 -10.23
C GLU A 520 3.34 -14.53 -9.79
N ILE A 521 4.04 -15.44 -9.09
CA ILE A 521 3.44 -16.64 -8.48
C ILE A 521 2.31 -16.29 -7.50
N LEU A 522 2.47 -15.29 -6.63
CA LEU A 522 1.41 -14.89 -5.70
C LEU A 522 0.17 -14.35 -6.43
N GLN A 523 0.37 -13.60 -7.52
CA GLN A 523 -0.72 -13.09 -8.35
C GLN A 523 -1.46 -14.22 -9.07
N GLU A 524 -0.73 -15.21 -9.59
CA GLU A 524 -1.31 -16.39 -10.24
C GLU A 524 -2.06 -17.31 -9.26
N ILE A 525 -1.50 -17.54 -8.07
CA ILE A 525 -2.13 -18.37 -7.02
C ILE A 525 -3.40 -17.70 -6.49
N GLY A 526 -3.39 -16.36 -6.37
CA GLY A 526 -4.49 -15.55 -5.88
C GLY A 526 -4.61 -15.49 -4.36
N LEU A 527 -5.20 -14.38 -3.88
CA LEU A 527 -5.36 -14.04 -2.46
C LEU A 527 -5.99 -15.16 -1.62
N ASP A 528 -7.07 -15.76 -2.11
CA ASP A 528 -7.86 -16.74 -1.35
C ASP A 528 -7.06 -18.00 -1.05
N LYS A 529 -6.27 -18.48 -2.01
CA LYS A 529 -5.45 -19.67 -1.85
C LYS A 529 -4.28 -19.40 -0.91
N VAL A 530 -3.63 -18.24 -1.01
CA VAL A 530 -2.58 -17.81 -0.06
C VAL A 530 -3.14 -17.73 1.36
N ARG A 531 -4.33 -17.11 1.52
CA ARG A 531 -5.02 -17.00 2.83
C ARG A 531 -5.36 -18.36 3.42
N ARG A 532 -5.89 -19.29 2.62
CA ARG A 532 -6.17 -20.66 3.05
C ARG A 532 -4.92 -21.39 3.51
N MET A 533 -3.82 -21.31 2.74
CA MET A 533 -2.54 -21.90 3.13
C MET A 533 -2.04 -21.36 4.47
N TYR A 534 -2.03 -20.03 4.64
CA TYR A 534 -1.63 -19.40 5.90
C TYR A 534 -2.48 -19.86 7.08
N ASN A 535 -3.81 -19.83 6.95
CA ASN A 535 -4.73 -20.21 8.02
C ASN A 535 -4.54 -21.67 8.45
N GLY A 536 -4.31 -22.57 7.47
CA GLY A 536 -3.99 -23.97 7.74
C GLY A 536 -2.73 -24.15 8.57
N ILE A 537 -1.63 -23.57 8.11
CA ILE A 537 -0.33 -23.61 8.78
C ILE A 537 -0.45 -23.02 10.19
N HIS A 538 -1.09 -21.86 10.31
CA HIS A 538 -1.25 -21.18 11.59
C HIS A 538 -2.04 -22.03 12.59
N LYS A 539 -3.13 -22.69 12.16
CA LYS A 539 -3.91 -23.58 13.01
C LYS A 539 -3.07 -24.74 13.56
N ILE A 540 -2.26 -25.38 12.72
CA ILE A 540 -1.40 -26.49 13.12
C ILE A 540 -0.32 -26.01 14.09
N LEU A 541 0.40 -24.93 13.73
CA LEU A 541 1.45 -24.37 14.58
C LEU A 541 0.92 -23.88 15.92
N ARG A 542 -0.29 -23.30 15.98
CA ARG A 542 -0.92 -22.87 17.23
C ARG A 542 -1.25 -24.06 18.14
N LYS A 543 -1.72 -25.17 17.58
CA LYS A 543 -1.97 -26.42 18.33
C LYS A 543 -0.66 -26.99 18.88
N ALA A 544 0.36 -27.09 18.04
CA ALA A 544 1.68 -27.60 18.44
C ALA A 544 2.36 -26.70 19.49
N ALA A 545 2.25 -25.38 19.33
CA ALA A 545 2.75 -24.40 20.29
C ALA A 545 2.12 -24.59 21.68
N LYS A 546 0.79 -24.73 21.74
CA LYS A 546 0.07 -24.98 23.01
C LYS A 546 0.52 -26.27 23.69
N GLN A 547 0.74 -27.34 22.94
CA GLN A 547 1.18 -28.64 23.48
C GLN A 547 2.61 -28.59 24.04
N ARG A 548 3.50 -27.80 23.42
CA ARG A 548 4.90 -27.67 23.81
C ARG A 548 5.18 -26.45 24.70
N GLY A 549 4.16 -25.76 25.20
CA GLY A 549 4.31 -24.59 26.08
C GLY A 549 4.97 -23.37 25.40
N LYS A 550 4.83 -23.26 24.08
CA LYS A 550 5.38 -22.16 23.28
C LYS A 550 4.41 -21.00 23.16
N MET A 551 4.94 -19.80 22.97
CA MET A 551 4.14 -18.59 22.77
C MET A 551 3.21 -18.67 21.54
N SER A 552 1.90 -18.54 21.77
CA SER A 552 0.90 -18.55 20.69
C SER A 552 1.10 -17.41 19.67
N ARG A 553 1.65 -16.26 20.09
CA ARG A 553 1.88 -15.13 19.16
C ARG A 553 2.98 -15.41 18.14
N HIS A 554 3.98 -16.21 18.51
CA HIS A 554 5.02 -16.64 17.56
C HIS A 554 4.46 -17.63 16.54
N ALA A 555 3.46 -18.44 16.90
CA ALA A 555 2.82 -19.34 15.95
C ALA A 555 2.26 -18.60 14.71
N ALA A 556 1.67 -17.41 14.91
CA ALA A 556 1.17 -16.58 13.81
C ALA A 556 2.30 -16.05 12.91
N ASN A 557 3.39 -15.55 13.50
CA ASN A 557 4.54 -15.02 12.76
C ASN A 557 5.30 -16.11 12.00
N VAL A 558 5.56 -17.24 12.68
CA VAL A 558 6.22 -18.40 12.07
C VAL A 558 5.35 -19.01 10.96
N ALA A 559 4.03 -18.96 11.08
CA ALA A 559 3.14 -19.41 10.01
C ALA A 559 3.35 -18.63 8.71
N PHE A 560 3.65 -17.33 8.75
CA PHE A 560 4.01 -16.57 7.54
C PHE A 560 5.31 -17.07 6.91
N LEU A 561 6.33 -17.32 7.74
CA LEU A 561 7.61 -17.87 7.26
C LEU A 561 7.41 -19.23 6.60
N VAL A 562 6.69 -20.15 7.26
CA VAL A 562 6.41 -21.47 6.72
C VAL A 562 5.53 -21.37 5.47
N THR A 563 4.53 -20.48 5.42
CA THR A 563 3.69 -20.28 4.21
C THR A 563 4.54 -19.85 3.03
N ALA A 564 5.45 -18.88 3.24
CA ALA A 564 6.36 -18.41 2.20
C ALA A 564 7.31 -19.51 1.73
N ASP A 565 7.88 -20.29 2.66
CA ASP A 565 8.74 -21.43 2.36
C ASP A 565 8.01 -22.49 1.52
N ARG A 566 6.75 -22.83 1.87
CA ARG A 566 5.96 -23.81 1.10
C ARG A 566 5.62 -23.32 -0.30
N ILE A 567 5.27 -22.04 -0.47
CA ILE A 567 5.00 -21.47 -1.80
C ILE A 567 6.30 -21.44 -2.62
N ALA A 568 7.40 -20.96 -2.05
CA ALA A 568 8.67 -20.88 -2.74
C ALA A 568 9.20 -22.26 -3.13
N GLU A 569 9.12 -23.27 -2.26
CA GLU A 569 9.50 -24.63 -2.62
C GLU A 569 8.62 -25.18 -3.75
N LYS A 570 7.29 -25.02 -3.63
CA LYS A 570 6.35 -25.63 -4.57
C LYS A 570 6.38 -25.04 -5.97
N TYR A 571 6.60 -23.72 -6.10
CA TYR A 571 6.46 -23.01 -7.38
C TYR A 571 7.75 -22.39 -7.91
N LEU A 572 8.80 -22.24 -7.07
CA LEU A 572 10.04 -21.58 -7.48
C LEU A 572 11.24 -22.53 -7.47
N PHE A 573 11.51 -23.20 -6.35
CA PHE A 573 12.76 -23.97 -6.16
C PHE A 573 12.66 -25.45 -6.56
N HIS A 574 11.55 -26.13 -6.25
CA HIS A 574 11.34 -27.55 -6.53
C HIS A 574 12.47 -28.48 -6.05
N ASP A 575 13.08 -28.15 -4.91
CA ASP A 575 14.24 -28.85 -4.37
C ASP A 575 13.91 -29.79 -3.20
N GLY A 576 12.66 -29.82 -2.74
CA GLY A 576 12.21 -30.60 -1.59
C GLY A 576 12.66 -30.05 -0.23
N VAL A 577 13.42 -28.95 -0.20
CA VAL A 577 13.95 -28.37 1.03
C VAL A 577 12.88 -27.47 1.65
N LYS A 578 12.50 -27.77 2.90
CA LYS A 578 11.43 -27.07 3.63
C LYS A 578 11.79 -26.87 5.10
N ILE A 579 11.12 -25.92 5.74
CA ILE A 579 11.10 -25.80 7.21
C ILE A 579 10.19 -26.90 7.77
N SER A 580 10.76 -27.79 8.58
CA SER A 580 10.04 -28.87 9.29
C SER A 580 9.22 -28.34 10.47
N LEU A 581 8.39 -29.19 11.09
CA LEU A 581 7.56 -28.79 12.24
C LEU A 581 8.42 -28.43 13.44
N GLU A 582 9.43 -29.26 13.70
CA GLU A 582 10.40 -29.11 14.78
C GLU A 582 11.18 -27.80 14.62
N GLU A 583 11.65 -27.50 13.41
CA GLU A 583 12.32 -26.24 13.09
C GLU A 583 11.38 -25.03 13.22
N ALA A 584 10.12 -25.14 12.79
CA ALA A 584 9.15 -24.07 12.98
C ALA A 584 8.89 -23.80 14.48
N ILE A 585 8.81 -24.86 15.28
CA ILE A 585 8.57 -24.76 16.73
C ILE A 585 9.81 -24.22 17.46
N SER A 586 11.03 -24.52 17.00
CA SER A 586 12.26 -24.02 17.62
C SER A 586 12.41 -22.50 17.48
N LEU A 587 11.78 -21.88 16.47
CA LEU A 587 11.68 -20.42 16.33
C LEU A 587 10.77 -19.76 17.38
N MET A 588 9.99 -20.54 18.12
CA MET A 588 9.07 -20.04 19.14
C MET A 588 9.73 -20.07 20.51
N SER A 589 9.61 -18.95 21.25
CA SER A 589 10.10 -18.90 22.64
C SER A 589 9.09 -19.56 23.58
N ASP A 590 9.59 -20.05 24.71
CA ASP A 590 8.76 -20.66 25.73
C ASP A 590 7.89 -19.60 26.41
N GLU A 591 6.63 -19.94 26.68
CA GLU A 591 5.67 -19.04 27.32
C GLU A 591 6.19 -18.59 28.70
N LYS A 592 6.84 -19.49 29.44
CA LYS A 592 7.43 -19.22 30.75
C LYS A 592 8.62 -18.24 30.71
N GLU A 593 9.41 -18.22 29.63
CA GLU A 593 10.53 -17.30 29.45
C GLU A 593 10.11 -15.88 29.07
N VAL A 594 8.85 -15.73 28.64
CA VAL A 594 8.29 -14.45 28.21
C VAL A 594 7.30 -13.90 29.22
N ASP A 595 6.60 -14.76 29.96
CA ASP A 595 5.68 -14.35 31.02
C ASP A 595 6.42 -13.62 32.14
N GLN A 596 6.15 -12.32 32.25
CA GLN A 596 6.85 -11.43 33.18
C GLN A 596 6.70 -11.88 34.65
N PRO A 597 5.49 -12.27 35.13
CA PRO A 597 5.32 -12.85 36.46
C PRO A 597 6.10 -14.15 36.70
N SER A 598 6.11 -15.08 35.74
CA SER A 598 6.88 -16.31 35.84
C SER A 598 8.38 -16.04 36.00
N ARG A 599 8.94 -15.11 35.21
CA ARG A 599 10.34 -14.70 35.34
C ARG A 599 10.62 -14.05 36.70
N PHE A 600 9.74 -13.16 37.15
CA PHE A 600 9.87 -12.53 38.45
C PHE A 600 9.82 -13.56 39.58
N TYR A 601 8.95 -14.58 39.48
CA TYR A 601 8.91 -15.70 40.42
C TYR A 601 10.24 -16.45 40.49
N SER A 602 10.82 -16.85 39.35
CA SER A 602 12.13 -17.53 39.33
C SER A 602 13.25 -16.67 39.93
N ASN A 603 13.33 -15.40 39.53
CA ASN A 603 14.33 -14.47 40.08
C ASN A 603 14.13 -14.21 41.57
N LEU A 604 12.88 -14.19 42.05
CA LEU A 604 12.54 -14.02 43.46
C LEU A 604 13.10 -15.19 44.29
N ILE A 605 13.02 -16.42 43.78
CA ILE A 605 13.56 -17.62 44.44
C ILE A 605 15.08 -17.51 44.61
N ASP A 606 15.79 -17.17 43.52
CA ASP A 606 17.24 -16.96 43.58
C ASP A 606 17.61 -15.85 44.57
N THR A 607 16.82 -14.79 44.58
CA THR A 607 16.99 -13.65 45.49
C THR A 607 16.84 -14.07 46.96
N VAL A 608 15.92 -15.00 47.27
CA VAL A 608 15.74 -15.55 48.64
C VAL A 608 17.01 -16.28 49.07
N TYR A 609 17.54 -17.17 48.24
CA TYR A 609 18.72 -17.94 48.58
C TYR A 609 19.99 -17.09 48.67
N GLN A 610 20.16 -16.09 47.80
CA GLN A 610 21.28 -15.14 47.87
C GLN A 610 21.21 -14.24 49.11
N ASN A 611 20.01 -13.99 49.63
CA ASN A 611 19.77 -13.15 50.80
C ASN A 611 19.34 -13.97 52.03
N ALA A 612 19.80 -15.22 52.15
CA ALA A 612 19.43 -16.13 53.24
C ALA A 612 19.55 -15.49 54.64
N GLY A 613 20.54 -14.60 54.85
CA GLY A 613 20.76 -13.85 56.09
C GLY A 613 19.67 -12.83 56.46
N LYS A 614 18.66 -12.63 55.61
CA LYS A 614 17.52 -11.72 55.82
C LYS A 614 16.19 -12.44 56.08
N PHE A 615 16.20 -13.77 56.09
CA PHE A 615 15.00 -14.61 56.28
C PHE A 615 15.10 -15.46 57.55
N ASP A 616 14.05 -15.45 58.36
CA ASP A 616 13.86 -16.46 59.41
C ASP A 616 13.77 -17.85 58.76
N GLY A 617 14.33 -18.88 59.39
CA GLY A 617 14.26 -20.27 58.91
C GLY A 617 15.31 -20.67 57.88
N LEU A 618 15.95 -19.71 57.19
CA LEU A 618 17.16 -19.95 56.38
C LEU A 618 18.45 -19.62 57.14
N THR A 619 18.39 -18.69 58.08
CA THR A 619 19.51 -18.30 58.94
C THR A 619 19.05 -18.23 60.40
N ASP A 620 19.96 -18.55 61.32
CA ASP A 620 19.71 -18.41 62.75
C ASP A 620 19.33 -16.97 63.11
N LYS A 621 18.29 -16.80 63.93
CA LYS A 621 17.74 -15.48 64.31
C LYS A 621 18.77 -14.47 64.85
N LYS A 622 19.87 -14.97 65.43
CA LYS A 622 20.96 -14.17 66.00
C LYS A 622 21.85 -13.56 64.92
N ASP A 623 21.94 -14.21 63.77
CA ASP A 623 22.82 -13.85 62.66
C ASP A 623 22.10 -13.05 61.58
N ILE A 624 20.78 -12.93 61.67
CA ILE A 624 19.99 -11.97 60.88
C ILE A 624 20.36 -10.54 61.31
N ARG A 625 21.07 -9.84 60.42
CA ARG A 625 21.56 -8.46 60.59
C ARG A 625 21.08 -7.57 59.44
N GLY A 626 20.84 -6.30 59.73
CA GLY A 626 20.37 -5.34 58.73
C GLY A 626 18.86 -5.44 58.48
N GLU A 627 18.45 -5.36 57.22
CA GLU A 627 17.04 -5.46 56.82
C GLU A 627 16.49 -6.87 56.97
N TYR A 628 15.27 -6.97 57.50
CA TYR A 628 14.54 -8.22 57.63
C TYR A 628 13.48 -8.33 56.53
N TRP A 629 13.52 -9.41 55.76
CA TRP A 629 12.73 -9.56 54.54
C TRP A 629 11.52 -10.50 54.70
N GLY A 630 11.65 -11.52 55.55
CA GLY A 630 10.58 -12.51 55.68
C GLY A 630 10.94 -13.79 56.41
N ILE A 631 10.14 -14.84 56.16
CA ILE A 631 10.22 -16.15 56.82
C ILE A 631 10.22 -17.24 55.76
N TYR A 632 11.12 -18.21 55.87
CA TYR A 632 11.17 -19.42 55.07
C TYR A 632 10.76 -20.62 55.92
N ILE A 633 9.91 -21.48 55.38
CA ILE A 633 9.46 -22.72 56.02
C ILE A 633 9.74 -23.86 55.05
N LYS A 634 10.58 -24.81 55.46
CA LYS A 634 10.97 -25.95 54.61
C LYS A 634 9.81 -26.94 54.41
N ASP A 635 9.17 -27.30 55.51
CA ASP A 635 8.14 -28.34 55.55
C ASP A 635 6.83 -27.71 56.05
N ASP A 636 6.14 -27.04 55.14
CA ASP A 636 4.86 -26.38 55.38
C ASP A 636 3.71 -27.20 54.80
N GLU A 637 2.51 -27.09 55.35
CA GLU A 637 1.36 -27.86 54.88
C GLU A 637 0.46 -27.00 53.99
N PHE A 638 0.29 -27.41 52.74
CA PHE A 638 -0.63 -26.77 51.79
C PHE A 638 -1.37 -27.82 50.97
N ASP A 639 -2.71 -27.76 51.00
CA ASP A 639 -3.59 -28.68 50.27
C ASP A 639 -3.28 -30.17 50.47
N GLY A 640 -2.92 -30.54 51.71
CA GLY A 640 -2.58 -31.92 52.09
C GLY A 640 -1.20 -32.39 51.63
N LYS A 641 -0.35 -31.50 51.11
CA LYS A 641 1.04 -31.78 50.72
C LYS A 641 2.02 -30.99 51.58
N THR A 642 3.19 -31.58 51.83
CA THR A 642 4.32 -30.86 52.41
C THR A 642 5.03 -30.10 51.30
N VAL A 643 5.12 -28.78 51.44
CA VAL A 643 5.74 -27.87 50.47
C VAL A 643 6.69 -26.91 51.18
N SER A 644 7.73 -26.46 50.48
CA SER A 644 8.54 -25.33 50.96
C SER A 644 7.86 -24.00 50.64
N THR A 645 7.84 -23.08 51.60
CA THR A 645 7.22 -21.76 51.44
C THR A 645 8.15 -20.63 51.86
N VAL A 646 7.96 -19.48 51.23
CA VAL A 646 8.61 -18.23 51.61
C VAL A 646 7.56 -17.14 51.79
N SER A 647 7.65 -16.44 52.90
CA SER A 647 6.76 -15.37 53.32
C SER A 647 7.49 -14.04 53.26
N PHE A 648 7.02 -13.12 52.43
CA PHE A 648 7.58 -11.78 52.32
C PHE A 648 6.77 -10.75 53.07
N ILE A 649 7.45 -9.80 53.70
CA ILE A 649 6.82 -8.56 54.14
C ILE A 649 6.31 -7.81 52.89
N PRO A 650 5.04 -7.36 52.84
CA PRO A 650 4.46 -6.76 51.64
C PRO A 650 5.27 -5.57 51.09
N LYS A 651 5.84 -4.74 51.96
CA LYS A 651 6.69 -3.61 51.57
C LYS A 651 7.95 -4.07 50.81
N ILE A 652 8.57 -5.17 51.24
CA ILE A 652 9.78 -5.72 50.62
C ILE A 652 9.42 -6.37 49.28
N LEU A 653 8.35 -7.16 49.22
CA LEU A 653 7.90 -7.73 47.95
C LEU A 653 7.55 -6.64 46.93
N ASN A 654 6.89 -5.56 47.36
CA ASN A 654 6.60 -4.41 46.49
C ASN A 654 7.87 -3.71 46.01
N GLN A 655 8.89 -3.62 46.87
CA GLN A 655 10.18 -3.02 46.51
C GLN A 655 10.90 -3.89 45.47
N LEU A 656 11.02 -5.20 45.73
CA LEU A 656 11.63 -6.15 44.79
C LEU A 656 10.90 -6.18 43.44
N ALA A 657 9.56 -6.14 43.47
CA ALA A 657 8.76 -6.08 42.25
C ALA A 657 8.99 -4.77 41.49
N LYS A 658 9.05 -3.63 42.19
CA LYS A 658 9.33 -2.33 41.58
C LYS A 658 10.74 -2.28 40.96
N ASP A 659 11.74 -2.83 41.63
CA ASP A 659 13.11 -2.90 41.14
C ASP A 659 13.23 -3.80 39.89
N ALA A 660 12.29 -4.73 39.71
CA ALA A 660 12.15 -5.60 38.54
C ALA A 660 11.12 -5.12 37.50
N ASP A 661 10.60 -3.89 37.62
CA ASP A 661 9.55 -3.32 36.76
C ASP A 661 8.27 -4.18 36.67
N MET A 662 7.92 -4.87 37.76
CA MET A 662 6.78 -5.78 37.87
C MET A 662 5.63 -5.14 38.65
N ASP A 663 4.43 -5.09 38.04
CA ASP A 663 3.19 -4.82 38.76
C ASP A 663 2.83 -5.94 39.76
N VAL A 664 2.77 -5.59 41.04
CA VAL A 664 2.49 -6.54 42.12
C VAL A 664 1.11 -7.18 42.00
N LYS A 665 0.08 -6.46 41.53
CA LYS A 665 -1.27 -7.05 41.41
C LYS A 665 -1.28 -8.13 40.33
N LEU A 666 -0.59 -7.88 39.22
CA LEU A 666 -0.43 -8.85 38.13
C LEU A 666 0.36 -10.09 38.62
N PHE A 667 1.42 -9.88 39.40
CA PHE A 667 2.16 -10.98 40.03
C PHE A 667 1.32 -11.81 41.02
N ILE A 668 0.55 -11.17 41.89
CA ILE A 668 -0.36 -11.86 42.82
C ILE A 668 -1.43 -12.66 42.05
N THR A 669 -1.93 -12.11 40.94
CA THR A 669 -2.89 -12.81 40.06
C THR A 669 -2.27 -14.06 39.45
N TYR A 670 -1.02 -13.96 38.99
CA TYR A 670 -0.24 -15.11 38.53
C TYR A 670 -0.07 -16.18 39.61
N LEU A 671 0.31 -15.79 40.83
CA LEU A 671 0.48 -16.75 41.92
C LEU A 671 -0.83 -17.47 42.26
N ARG A 672 -1.97 -16.76 42.25
CA ARG A 672 -3.29 -17.38 42.45
C ARG A 672 -3.65 -18.36 41.34
N LYS A 673 -3.46 -17.96 40.08
CA LYS A 673 -3.78 -18.77 38.90
C LYS A 673 -2.99 -20.09 38.88
N ASN A 674 -1.75 -20.05 39.35
CA ASN A 674 -0.85 -21.21 39.38
C ASN A 674 -0.85 -21.96 40.73
N HIS A 675 -1.77 -21.64 41.66
CA HIS A 675 -1.83 -22.25 43.00
C HIS A 675 -0.53 -22.10 43.82
N LEU A 676 0.18 -20.98 43.67
CA LEU A 676 1.44 -20.65 44.34
C LEU A 676 1.30 -19.65 45.49
N LEU A 677 0.08 -19.17 45.80
CA LEU A 677 -0.19 -18.19 46.86
C LEU A 677 -0.96 -18.81 48.03
N ILE A 678 -0.44 -18.66 49.24
CA ILE A 678 -1.16 -18.96 50.49
C ILE A 678 -1.66 -17.65 51.09
N ALA A 679 -2.98 -17.47 51.17
CA ALA A 679 -3.59 -16.25 51.68
C ALA A 679 -4.91 -16.51 52.42
N ASP A 680 -5.28 -15.60 53.33
CA ASP A 680 -6.58 -15.65 54.00
C ASP A 680 -7.72 -15.40 53.00
N SER A 681 -8.91 -15.94 53.30
CA SER A 681 -10.11 -15.75 52.49
C SER A 681 -10.37 -14.26 52.17
N GLY A 682 -10.50 -13.94 50.89
CA GLY A 682 -10.73 -12.59 50.39
C GLY A 682 -9.52 -11.64 50.46
N ARG A 683 -8.32 -12.13 50.82
CA ARG A 683 -7.10 -11.31 50.95
C ARG A 683 -5.95 -11.85 50.10
N ASN A 684 -4.90 -11.05 49.97
CA ASN A 684 -3.64 -11.41 49.28
C ASN A 684 -2.52 -11.75 50.28
N GLN A 685 -2.85 -11.82 51.57
CA GLN A 685 -1.89 -11.96 52.67
C GLN A 685 -2.41 -12.96 53.70
N THR A 686 -1.49 -13.59 54.41
CA THR A 686 -1.74 -14.42 55.61
C THR A 686 -0.96 -13.86 56.80
N LYS A 687 -1.10 -14.44 57.99
CA LYS A 687 -0.29 -14.11 59.17
C LYS A 687 0.69 -15.24 59.44
N GLU A 688 1.97 -14.91 59.57
CA GLU A 688 3.01 -15.86 59.94
C GLU A 688 3.79 -15.43 61.18
N LYS A 689 4.24 -16.42 61.97
CA LYS A 689 5.00 -16.16 63.19
C LYS A 689 6.48 -15.95 62.86
N SER A 690 7.02 -14.79 63.20
CA SER A 690 8.46 -14.50 63.11
C SER A 690 9.15 -14.78 64.44
N ASP A 691 10.21 -15.58 64.40
CA ASP A 691 11.05 -15.84 65.58
C ASP A 691 12.02 -14.71 65.86
N LYS A 692 12.38 -13.90 64.84
CA LYS A 692 13.20 -12.70 65.00
C LYS A 692 12.44 -11.55 65.66
N LEU A 693 11.21 -11.29 65.22
CA LEU A 693 10.37 -10.20 65.73
C LEU A 693 9.56 -10.60 66.97
N ASN A 694 9.45 -11.91 67.25
CA ASN A 694 8.63 -12.47 68.32
C ASN A 694 7.16 -12.03 68.23
N ASP A 695 6.63 -11.93 67.01
CA ASP A 695 5.25 -11.50 66.72
C ASP A 695 4.71 -12.19 65.44
N ARG A 696 3.38 -12.17 65.26
CA ARG A 696 2.70 -12.62 64.04
C ARG A 696 2.52 -11.47 63.06
N ILE A 697 3.31 -11.49 61.98
CA ILE A 697 3.33 -10.44 60.96
C ILE A 697 2.46 -10.81 59.76
N ARG A 698 1.91 -9.79 59.10
CA ARG A 698 1.17 -9.94 57.83
C ARG A 698 2.16 -10.07 56.67
N VAL A 699 2.02 -11.14 55.91
CA VAL A 699 2.97 -11.53 54.85
C VAL A 699 2.25 -11.98 53.59
N VAL A 700 2.93 -11.87 52.46
CA VAL A 700 2.57 -12.57 51.22
C VAL A 700 3.33 -13.89 51.21
N LYS A 701 2.62 -15.00 51.31
CA LYS A 701 3.21 -16.34 51.45
C LYS A 701 3.13 -17.08 50.13
N ILE A 702 4.29 -17.47 49.63
CA ILE A 702 4.52 -17.99 48.29
C ILE A 702 5.08 -19.40 48.40
N ILE A 703 4.58 -20.32 47.59
CA ILE A 703 5.06 -21.71 47.51
C ILE A 703 6.28 -21.76 46.60
N LEU A 704 7.31 -22.48 47.02
CA LEU A 704 8.54 -22.70 46.26
C LEU A 704 8.44 -24.03 45.47
N PRO A 705 9.17 -24.17 44.35
CA PRO A 705 9.21 -25.42 43.61
C PRO A 705 9.82 -26.54 44.48
N ASP A 706 9.26 -27.74 44.41
CA ASP A 706 9.88 -28.89 45.06
C ASP A 706 11.17 -29.27 44.34
N ASN A 707 12.30 -29.27 45.06
CA ASN A 707 13.61 -29.72 44.56
C ASN A 707 13.66 -31.22 44.17
N SER A 708 12.52 -31.90 44.08
CA SER A 708 12.40 -33.32 43.74
C SER A 708 11.93 -33.59 42.30
N GLU A 709 11.45 -32.57 41.56
CA GLU A 709 10.94 -32.75 40.19
C GLU A 709 12.01 -32.71 39.09
N GLU A 710 13.21 -32.15 39.34
CA GLU A 710 14.32 -32.20 38.37
C GLU A 710 14.84 -33.62 38.10
N SER A 711 14.51 -34.60 38.95
CA SER A 711 14.94 -35.99 38.78
C SER A 711 13.92 -36.87 38.01
N GLN A 712 12.70 -36.37 37.75
CA GLN A 712 11.62 -37.18 37.16
C GLN A 712 11.35 -36.90 35.66
N SER A 713 11.91 -35.83 35.10
CA SER A 713 11.87 -35.57 33.65
C SER A 713 12.65 -36.58 32.81
N ALA A 714 13.42 -37.49 33.45
CA ALA A 714 14.14 -38.57 32.79
C ALA A 714 13.38 -39.91 32.72
N LYS A 715 12.18 -40.05 33.32
CA LYS A 715 11.42 -41.32 33.29
C LYS A 715 9.91 -41.13 33.37
N VAL A 716 9.24 -40.81 32.26
CA VAL A 716 7.87 -41.29 31.99
C VAL A 716 7.67 -41.52 30.49
N SER A 717 7.90 -42.76 30.07
CA SER A 717 7.13 -43.44 29.02
C SER A 717 6.25 -44.47 29.72
N ASP A 718 5.02 -44.62 29.24
CA ASP A 718 3.95 -45.53 29.72
C ASP A 718 3.30 -45.20 31.07
N ASN A 719 2.11 -44.59 31.04
CA ASN A 719 0.87 -45.36 30.90
C ASN A 719 -0.37 -44.47 30.84
N SER A 720 -1.31 -44.90 30.01
CA SER A 720 -2.64 -44.34 29.80
C SER A 720 -3.60 -44.69 30.95
N GLU A 721 -4.36 -43.72 31.44
CA GLU A 721 -5.74 -43.95 31.90
C GLU A 721 -6.53 -42.62 32.04
N LYS A 722 -7.72 -42.58 31.45
CA LYS A 722 -8.70 -41.47 31.53
C LYS A 722 -9.51 -41.57 32.83
N PRO A 723 -9.94 -40.44 33.40
CA PRO A 723 -11.25 -40.37 34.06
C PRO A 723 -12.22 -39.40 33.38
N LYS A 724 -13.50 -39.75 33.49
CA LYS A 724 -14.68 -39.05 32.94
C LYS A 724 -15.25 -38.03 33.95
N SER A 725 -15.88 -37.03 33.34
CA SER A 725 -17.12 -36.28 33.68
C SER A 725 -17.17 -35.22 34.78
N ASP A 726 -17.68 -34.07 34.30
CA ASP A 726 -18.71 -33.16 34.83
C ASP A 726 -18.37 -32.07 35.85
N GLY A 727 -18.76 -30.85 35.47
CA GLY A 727 -18.93 -29.72 36.40
C GLY A 727 -18.57 -28.36 35.82
N THR A 728 -19.46 -27.79 35.01
CA THR A 728 -19.54 -26.38 34.56
C THR A 728 -19.00 -25.33 35.54
N LEU A 729 -18.18 -24.39 35.03
CA LEU A 729 -18.18 -22.98 35.44
C LEU A 729 -17.78 -22.10 34.23
N LYS A 730 -18.79 -21.43 33.66
CA LYS A 730 -18.67 -20.37 32.66
C LYS A 730 -18.19 -19.10 33.37
N THR A 731 -17.12 -18.48 32.86
CA THR A 731 -16.95 -17.02 32.68
C THR A 731 -15.55 -16.75 32.13
N ASP A 732 -15.46 -16.50 30.82
CA ASP A 732 -14.58 -15.49 30.20
C ASP A 732 -14.85 -15.49 28.69
N GLU A 733 -16.03 -15.00 28.33
CA GLU A 733 -16.29 -14.45 27.00
C GLU A 733 -16.33 -12.93 27.18
N MET A 734 -15.34 -12.21 26.63
CA MET A 734 -15.47 -10.85 26.08
C MET A 734 -14.10 -10.35 25.59
N LEU A 735 -13.74 -10.73 24.36
CA LEU A 735 -13.14 -9.90 23.29
C LEU A 735 -12.69 -10.82 22.14
N GLU A 736 -13.59 -11.67 21.65
CA GLU A 736 -13.47 -12.24 20.30
C GLU A 736 -14.21 -11.30 19.35
N SER A 737 -13.46 -10.43 18.68
CA SER A 737 -13.94 -9.83 17.44
C SER A 737 -14.18 -10.97 16.46
N LYS A 738 -15.42 -11.09 15.97
CA LYS A 738 -15.88 -12.05 14.96
C LYS A 738 -14.83 -12.26 13.86
N GLU A 739 -14.02 -13.30 13.98
CA GLU A 739 -13.28 -13.88 12.87
C GLU A 739 -14.29 -14.74 12.10
N GLU A 740 -14.56 -14.40 10.84
CA GLU A 740 -15.18 -15.32 9.89
C GLU A 740 -14.32 -16.58 9.85
N PHE A 741 -14.84 -17.65 10.45
CA PHE A 741 -14.24 -18.97 10.44
C PHE A 741 -14.12 -19.44 8.99
N VAL A 742 -12.89 -19.45 8.48
CA VAL A 742 -12.53 -20.14 7.23
C VAL A 742 -12.70 -21.64 7.45
N GLU A 743 -13.32 -22.30 6.48
CA GLU A 743 -13.52 -23.76 6.42
C GLU A 743 -12.26 -24.52 6.85
N SER A 744 -12.46 -25.57 7.65
CA SER A 744 -11.38 -26.47 8.03
C SER A 744 -10.81 -27.15 6.78
N LEU A 745 -9.53 -26.91 6.48
CA LEU A 745 -8.82 -27.65 5.44
C LEU A 745 -8.94 -29.15 5.69
N THR A 746 -9.25 -29.88 4.64
CA THR A 746 -9.27 -31.35 4.61
C THR A 746 -7.85 -31.91 4.59
N ASP A 747 -7.66 -33.15 5.06
CA ASP A 747 -6.37 -33.85 5.00
C ASP A 747 -5.84 -33.96 3.56
N GLU A 748 -6.73 -33.96 2.58
CA GLU A 748 -6.40 -33.98 1.15
C GLU A 748 -5.84 -32.62 0.69
N GLU A 749 -6.43 -31.50 1.13
CA GLU A 749 -5.88 -30.15 0.88
C GLU A 749 -4.54 -29.94 1.60
N LEU A 750 -4.36 -30.49 2.79
CA LEU A 750 -3.08 -30.48 3.50
C LEU A 750 -2.02 -31.29 2.71
N ARG A 751 -2.37 -32.45 2.16
CA ARG A 751 -1.47 -33.20 1.29
C ARG A 751 -1.13 -32.43 0.01
N GLU A 752 -2.11 -31.83 -0.65
CA GLU A 752 -1.89 -31.00 -1.85
C GLU A 752 -1.04 -29.76 -1.59
N MET A 753 -1.14 -29.19 -0.39
CA MET A 753 -0.32 -28.08 0.07
C MET A 753 1.08 -28.51 0.54
N GLY A 754 1.41 -29.81 0.43
CA GLY A 754 2.74 -30.36 0.68
C GLY A 754 3.07 -30.47 2.17
N PHE A 755 2.06 -30.68 3.03
CA PHE A 755 2.26 -30.98 4.43
C PHE A 755 2.65 -32.46 4.62
N PRO A 756 3.70 -32.75 5.41
CA PRO A 756 4.00 -34.11 5.85
C PRO A 756 2.84 -34.70 6.68
N GLU A 757 2.61 -36.02 6.62
CA GLU A 757 1.53 -36.66 7.39
C GLU A 757 1.63 -36.42 8.91
N GLU A 758 2.84 -36.21 9.43
CA GLU A 758 3.13 -35.83 10.82
C GLU A 758 2.53 -34.46 11.25
N TRP A 759 2.07 -33.62 10.31
CA TRP A 759 1.38 -32.34 10.60
C TRP A 759 -0.15 -32.48 10.69
N MET A 760 -0.72 -33.60 10.24
CA MET A 760 -2.16 -33.90 10.27
C MET A 760 -2.52 -34.61 11.58
#